data_AF-A0A8H5SEP7-F1
#
_entry.id   AF-A0A8H5SEP7-F1
#
_cell.length_a   1.000
_cell.length_b   1.000
_cell.length_c   1.000
_cell.angle_alpha   90.00
_cell.angle_beta   90.00
_cell.angle_gamma   90.00
#
_symmetry.space_group_name_H-M   'P 1'
#
loop_
_entity.id
_entity.type
_entity.pdbx_description
1 polymer ?
#
loop_
_entity_poly.entity_id
_entity_poly.type
_entity_poly.pdbx_seq_one_letter_code
_entity_poly.pdbx_strand_id
1 'polypeptide(L)'
;MATRLLLRNGTVLQHDAQDNVAAHKNTDILIEGDRIIKIGHGIESRDASKIDCDGKIIAPGFINAHHHVWQSQLKGRLGDSTMLDYMVEANLQSFNFTPEDIFWGQLAGCLEALDAGTTCIVDNAHGASSAEHGPAALSATLVSGVRSVFCHGVMPLRAAEWTESSFELDRSPQPDWLLPQMDSLAAKAPFGDDKRVQLGFFFDSYFLPENVISETLNRVKEAGVKLITSHYRHWPVSKGQSRVPEQLHACGLLGPDILLTHGNGATAEQASLLSEAGTYIVSTPDAEIFMASGADPVAFREDLPLTCLGADCHSCGPVSMMHQMQMALASDRGMQNSTTFSDGHYPKKMRATVQRAFNLATINAARAINMDKEIGSIAVGKLADLVIFDTTSPSISCAAEHDPLTAIVRHAGVREVDTVIVGGKVRKHNGSLQSVHLAEGREAGFDLKHEAVDGLSWKEVAKELSRSRIDLIAPRPDMLMQRIHQSVRSVWSNCRPLLSPRLLQFPHRVIPTRGNASKFVYVPRNYSRVQVSSKEDTKRLYGLLKSYIEDPSRAKAVTEVVVDATPWIYASTSKVVQYDELPASMGYEELGDSSEIRIRRYARHLDLGNETADQVDKILSWKYREYEFMLQKESEFSIAMIILLFSLCENISTLYLAENLQQPVMDYMLKANYAQMKSPPLQKLKHVRFFAGAQSDERVYSALNILGFIQLIHRLPALETVAMDGMCDYQAEQTFFVPGTGNMKRLEITHCDISPSFLAVMISIPKALEEFKLSIGGLWTRDGADTCSEPFYIAKALSAHRNSLRVLDLDVDAGAGARATDWDNDNNYEEGDDDGTDWDMKYELDSYGRDRLALDKKISTGHKMDSGKEYTPTIGSLRDFPHLTHLSIGIMPLLGEYDWWKPPFRSKEPPYRLEKHAPFRLVDMLPPSLEYLCLYGYTRGENTDVDEHVDELLAKKNDKLPNLKVIEGIDERVRDIKDILHDMAVAEVDEDELYVRGEAFESGWKKVEEPKRN
;
A
#
# COMPACT_ATOMS: atom_id res chain seq x y z
N MET A 1 -37.72 -41.10 25.11
CA MET A 1 -37.37 -40.07 26.12
C MET A 1 -36.54 -39.02 25.40
N ALA A 2 -36.69 -37.74 25.74
CA ALA A 2 -35.83 -36.69 25.18
C ALA A 2 -34.38 -36.94 25.62
N THR A 3 -33.42 -36.80 24.71
CA THR A 3 -31.99 -36.89 25.01
C THR A 3 -31.60 -35.80 26.01
N ARG A 4 -30.81 -36.16 27.03
CA ARG A 4 -30.31 -35.21 28.03
C ARG A 4 -28.79 -35.13 27.97
N LEU A 5 -28.27 -33.91 28.03
CA LEU A 5 -26.84 -33.61 28.02
C LEU A 5 -26.52 -32.68 29.19
N LEU A 6 -25.54 -33.04 30.01
CA LEU A 6 -25.07 -32.25 31.14
C LEU A 6 -23.64 -31.79 30.87
N LEU A 7 -23.45 -30.48 30.69
CA LEU A 7 -22.14 -29.84 30.66
C LEU A 7 -21.76 -29.54 32.11
N ARG A 8 -20.61 -30.02 32.59
CA ARG A 8 -20.22 -29.90 34.01
C ARG A 8 -19.04 -28.97 34.21
N ASN A 9 -19.10 -28.17 35.26
CA ASN A 9 -17.95 -27.46 35.82
C ASN A 9 -17.24 -26.48 34.85
N GLY A 10 -17.99 -25.88 33.91
CA GLY A 10 -17.45 -24.91 32.96
C GLY A 10 -17.43 -23.48 33.48
N THR A 11 -16.66 -22.62 32.81
CA THR A 11 -16.81 -21.16 32.93
C THR A 11 -17.84 -20.68 31.91
N VAL A 12 -19.05 -20.34 32.36
CA VAL A 12 -20.17 -19.98 31.47
C VAL A 12 -20.20 -18.47 31.24
N LEU A 13 -20.18 -18.04 29.97
CA LEU A 13 -20.36 -16.64 29.57
C LEU A 13 -21.83 -16.34 29.35
N GLN A 14 -22.41 -15.58 30.27
CA GLN A 14 -23.83 -15.24 30.26
C GLN A 14 -24.04 -13.74 30.06
N HIS A 15 -24.97 -13.39 29.17
CA HIS A 15 -25.38 -11.99 28.97
C HIS A 15 -26.41 -11.61 30.04
N ASP A 16 -26.27 -10.41 30.61
CA ASP A 16 -27.31 -9.77 31.43
C ASP A 16 -28.37 -9.06 30.56
N ALA A 17 -29.31 -8.34 31.20
CA ALA A 17 -30.38 -7.63 30.51
C ALA A 17 -29.91 -6.38 29.73
N GLN A 18 -28.67 -5.95 29.94
CA GLN A 18 -28.01 -4.83 29.26
C GLN A 18 -26.93 -5.33 28.28
N ASP A 19 -26.91 -6.64 28.00
CA ASP A 19 -25.91 -7.32 27.18
C ASP A 19 -24.47 -7.25 27.71
N ASN A 20 -24.27 -6.98 29.00
CA ASN A 20 -22.97 -7.20 29.61
C ASN A 20 -22.72 -8.69 29.80
N VAL A 21 -21.47 -9.12 29.59
CA VAL A 21 -21.11 -10.53 29.67
C VAL A 21 -20.44 -10.82 31.00
N ALA A 22 -21.07 -11.66 31.81
CA ALA A 22 -20.53 -12.15 33.06
C ALA A 22 -19.99 -13.58 32.90
N ALA A 23 -18.83 -13.86 33.51
CA ALA A 23 -18.23 -15.19 33.53
C ALA A 23 -18.56 -15.91 34.86
N HIS A 24 -19.33 -16.99 34.77
CA HIS A 24 -19.71 -17.82 35.92
C HIS A 24 -18.86 -19.09 35.97
N LYS A 25 -17.88 -19.13 36.88
CA LYS A 25 -16.99 -20.29 37.05
C LYS A 25 -17.73 -21.48 37.70
N ASN A 26 -17.22 -22.69 37.50
CA ASN A 26 -17.70 -23.93 38.12
C ASN A 26 -19.19 -24.22 37.88
N THR A 27 -19.72 -23.82 36.72
CA THR A 27 -21.15 -23.83 36.42
C THR A 27 -21.52 -24.99 35.51
N ASP A 28 -22.61 -25.66 35.84
CA ASP A 28 -23.20 -26.75 35.07
C ASP A 28 -24.37 -26.23 34.20
N ILE A 29 -24.54 -26.81 33.01
CA ILE A 29 -25.68 -26.58 32.12
C ILE A 29 -26.34 -27.91 31.79
N LEU A 30 -27.63 -28.05 32.10
CA LEU A 30 -28.44 -29.20 31.70
C LEU A 30 -29.31 -28.85 30.49
N ILE A 31 -29.16 -29.66 29.45
CA ILE A 31 -29.90 -29.59 28.19
C ILE A 31 -30.85 -30.79 28.12
N GLU A 32 -32.09 -30.55 27.74
CA GLU A 32 -33.08 -31.59 27.43
C GLU A 32 -33.68 -31.34 26.05
N GLY A 33 -33.54 -32.31 25.15
CA GLY A 33 -33.86 -32.13 23.75
C GLY A 33 -32.96 -31.06 23.13
N ASP A 34 -33.57 -29.96 22.70
CA ASP A 34 -32.92 -28.82 22.06
C ASP A 34 -32.76 -27.60 22.98
N ARG A 35 -33.21 -27.65 24.24
CA ARG A 35 -33.28 -26.49 25.14
C ARG A 35 -32.44 -26.62 26.39
N ILE A 36 -31.94 -25.48 26.84
CA ILE A 36 -31.30 -25.32 28.15
C ILE A 36 -32.40 -25.29 29.22
N ILE A 37 -32.46 -26.29 30.09
CA ILE A 37 -33.50 -26.39 31.12
C ILE A 37 -33.02 -25.97 32.50
N LYS A 38 -31.71 -25.99 32.76
CA LYS A 38 -31.15 -25.59 34.05
C LYS A 38 -29.70 -25.12 33.92
N ILE A 39 -29.35 -24.08 34.66
CA ILE A 39 -27.99 -23.55 34.83
C ILE A 39 -27.75 -23.42 36.33
N GLY A 40 -26.59 -23.83 36.82
CA GLY A 40 -26.24 -23.70 38.24
C GLY A 40 -25.13 -24.64 38.67
N HIS A 41 -24.91 -24.82 39.97
CA HIS A 41 -23.85 -25.67 40.49
C HIS A 41 -24.38 -27.03 40.95
N GLY A 42 -23.59 -28.09 40.77
CA GLY A 42 -23.88 -29.42 41.31
C GLY A 42 -25.16 -30.03 40.75
N ILE A 43 -25.44 -29.83 39.46
CA ILE A 43 -26.62 -30.42 38.82
C ILE A 43 -26.41 -31.92 38.69
N GLU A 44 -27.22 -32.70 39.40
CA GLU A 44 -27.27 -34.15 39.26
C GLU A 44 -28.36 -34.56 38.27
N SER A 45 -27.99 -35.38 37.28
CA SER A 45 -28.92 -36.01 36.33
C SER A 45 -28.45 -37.43 36.05
N ARG A 46 -29.31 -38.42 36.35
CA ARG A 46 -28.97 -39.85 36.24
C ARG A 46 -28.97 -40.37 34.80
N ASP A 47 -29.79 -39.76 33.93
CA ASP A 47 -30.03 -40.22 32.57
C ASP A 47 -29.40 -39.30 31.50
N ALA A 48 -28.56 -38.35 31.90
CA ALA A 48 -27.88 -37.43 30.98
C ALA A 48 -26.48 -37.94 30.61
N SER A 49 -26.16 -37.87 29.31
CA SER A 49 -24.76 -37.91 28.86
C SER A 49 -24.01 -36.71 29.47
N LYS A 50 -22.76 -36.90 29.88
CA LYS A 50 -21.98 -35.87 30.57
C LYS A 50 -20.81 -35.44 29.70
N ILE A 51 -20.62 -34.13 29.57
CA ILE A 51 -19.40 -33.54 29.03
C ILE A 51 -18.71 -32.80 30.18
N ASP A 52 -17.46 -33.16 30.42
CA ASP A 52 -16.63 -32.46 31.39
C ASP A 52 -16.12 -31.16 30.76
N CYS A 53 -16.40 -30.05 31.43
CA CYS A 53 -15.99 -28.70 31.03
C CYS A 53 -15.06 -28.07 32.08
N ASP A 54 -14.48 -28.87 32.99
CA ASP A 54 -13.41 -28.39 33.86
C ASP A 54 -12.27 -27.79 33.02
N GLY A 55 -11.81 -26.59 33.41
CA GLY A 55 -10.83 -25.83 32.61
C GLY A 55 -11.31 -25.47 31.20
N LYS A 56 -12.62 -25.36 30.96
CA LYS A 56 -13.18 -24.92 29.66
C LYS A 56 -14.12 -23.72 29.81
N ILE A 57 -14.22 -22.91 28.76
CA ILE A 57 -15.18 -21.80 28.67
C ILE A 57 -16.38 -22.23 27.82
N ILE A 58 -17.60 -22.02 28.29
CA ILE A 58 -18.84 -22.26 27.55
C ILE A 58 -19.43 -20.91 27.16
N ALA A 59 -19.60 -20.68 25.86
CA ALA A 59 -20.16 -19.45 25.30
C ALA A 59 -21.39 -19.76 24.42
N PRO A 60 -22.27 -18.76 24.16
CA PRO A 60 -23.26 -18.88 23.10
C PRO A 60 -22.54 -19.20 21.78
N GLY A 61 -23.10 -20.09 20.98
CA GLY A 61 -22.58 -20.35 19.64
C GLY A 61 -22.56 -19.06 18.80
N PHE A 62 -21.52 -18.89 17.99
CA PHE A 62 -21.41 -17.69 17.16
C PHE A 62 -22.44 -17.72 16.03
N ILE A 63 -22.85 -16.52 15.61
CA ILE A 63 -23.78 -16.30 14.52
C ILE A 63 -23.05 -15.51 13.44
N ASN A 64 -22.92 -16.12 12.27
CA ASN A 64 -22.40 -15.45 11.08
C ASN A 64 -23.57 -14.84 10.31
N ALA A 65 -23.73 -13.52 10.40
CA ALA A 65 -24.90 -12.82 9.86
C ALA A 65 -24.81 -12.55 8.35
N HIS A 66 -23.72 -12.93 7.67
CA HIS A 66 -23.60 -12.85 6.21
C HIS A 66 -22.52 -13.79 5.69
N HIS A 67 -22.91 -14.78 4.87
CA HIS A 67 -21.98 -15.76 4.30
C HIS A 67 -22.42 -16.23 2.90
N HIS A 68 -21.47 -16.35 1.96
CA HIS A 68 -21.59 -17.06 0.68
C HIS A 68 -21.06 -18.50 0.81
N VAL A 69 -21.87 -19.42 1.32
CA VAL A 69 -21.38 -20.71 1.83
C VAL A 69 -20.89 -21.65 0.71
N TRP A 70 -21.52 -21.62 -0.47
CA TRP A 70 -21.24 -22.53 -1.60
C TRP A 70 -19.82 -22.43 -2.19
N GLN A 71 -19.03 -21.40 -1.85
CA GLN A 71 -17.77 -21.06 -2.54
C GLN A 71 -16.53 -21.86 -2.07
N SER A 72 -16.66 -22.90 -1.26
CA SER A 72 -15.53 -23.60 -0.65
C SER A 72 -14.49 -24.14 -1.63
N GLN A 73 -14.88 -24.61 -2.83
CA GLN A 73 -13.95 -25.08 -3.87
C GLN A 73 -13.01 -23.97 -4.38
N LEU A 74 -13.42 -22.70 -4.26
CA LEU A 74 -12.71 -21.55 -4.81
C LEU A 74 -11.62 -21.01 -3.86
N LYS A 75 -11.46 -21.64 -2.69
CA LYS A 75 -10.40 -21.31 -1.74
C LYS A 75 -9.00 -21.36 -2.36
N GLY A 76 -8.17 -20.39 -1.95
CA GLY A 76 -6.81 -20.21 -2.44
C GLY A 76 -6.69 -19.52 -3.80
N ARG A 77 -7.81 -19.10 -4.42
CA ARG A 77 -7.80 -18.41 -5.73
C ARG A 77 -7.66 -16.90 -5.63
N LEU A 78 -8.16 -16.29 -4.54
CA LEU A 78 -8.40 -14.84 -4.49
C LEU A 78 -7.49 -14.08 -3.51
N GLY A 79 -6.28 -14.60 -3.23
CA GLY A 79 -5.39 -14.03 -2.20
C GLY A 79 -5.01 -12.57 -2.43
N ASP A 80 -4.87 -12.15 -3.70
CA ASP A 80 -4.51 -10.78 -4.11
C ASP A 80 -5.61 -10.13 -4.98
N SER A 81 -6.84 -10.64 -4.90
CA SER A 81 -7.95 -10.22 -5.77
C SER A 81 -8.70 -9.02 -5.21
N THR A 82 -9.06 -8.09 -6.09
CA THR A 82 -10.01 -7.01 -5.75
C THR A 82 -11.46 -7.50 -5.81
N MET A 83 -12.40 -6.71 -5.30
CA MET A 83 -13.84 -6.96 -5.48
C MET A 83 -14.25 -7.17 -6.94
N LEU A 84 -13.64 -6.47 -7.90
CA LEU A 84 -13.95 -6.67 -9.32
C LEU A 84 -13.41 -8.00 -9.85
N ASP A 85 -12.28 -8.46 -9.34
CA ASP A 85 -11.73 -9.76 -9.71
C ASP A 85 -12.57 -10.88 -9.08
N TYR A 86 -13.04 -10.71 -7.83
CA TYR A 86 -14.02 -11.59 -7.19
C TYR A 86 -15.27 -11.81 -8.05
N MET A 87 -15.80 -10.75 -8.69
CA MET A 87 -17.00 -10.89 -9.54
C MET A 87 -16.81 -11.92 -10.67
N VAL A 88 -15.61 -12.01 -11.23
CA VAL A 88 -15.30 -12.92 -12.35
C VAL A 88 -14.80 -14.28 -11.86
N GLU A 89 -13.86 -14.24 -10.94
CA GLU A 89 -13.13 -15.41 -10.48
C GLU A 89 -13.88 -16.22 -9.42
N ALA A 90 -14.88 -15.61 -8.78
CA ALA A 90 -15.72 -16.25 -7.79
C ALA A 90 -17.18 -16.27 -8.19
N ASN A 91 -17.83 -15.10 -8.28
CA ASN A 91 -19.28 -15.03 -8.43
C ASN A 91 -19.77 -15.69 -9.74
N LEU A 92 -19.18 -15.33 -10.88
CA LEU A 92 -19.55 -15.91 -12.17
C LEU A 92 -19.23 -17.41 -12.28
N GLN A 93 -18.37 -17.97 -11.42
CA GLN A 93 -18.08 -19.40 -11.42
C GLN A 93 -19.30 -20.25 -11.05
N SER A 94 -20.32 -19.67 -10.41
CA SER A 94 -21.61 -20.34 -10.19
C SER A 94 -22.21 -20.96 -11.47
N PHE A 95 -21.89 -20.42 -12.65
CA PHE A 95 -22.29 -21.01 -13.94
C PHE A 95 -21.65 -22.38 -14.21
N ASN A 96 -20.43 -22.59 -13.75
CA ASN A 96 -19.65 -23.80 -13.99
C ASN A 96 -19.90 -24.89 -12.94
N PHE A 97 -20.61 -24.57 -11.85
CA PHE A 97 -20.95 -25.55 -10.83
C PHE A 97 -22.15 -26.36 -11.31
N THR A 98 -22.07 -27.68 -11.14
CA THR A 98 -23.26 -28.52 -11.18
C THR A 98 -24.00 -28.42 -9.84
N PRO A 99 -25.28 -28.85 -9.76
CA PRO A 99 -25.97 -28.96 -8.48
C PRO A 99 -25.22 -29.82 -7.45
N GLU A 100 -24.52 -30.87 -7.90
CA GLU A 100 -23.69 -31.72 -7.02
C GLU A 100 -22.46 -30.97 -6.50
N ASP A 101 -21.81 -30.14 -7.34
CA ASP A 101 -20.70 -29.29 -6.89
C ASP A 101 -21.16 -28.28 -5.83
N ILE A 102 -22.35 -27.67 -6.02
CA ILE A 102 -22.97 -26.79 -5.03
C ILE A 102 -23.20 -27.55 -3.72
N PHE A 103 -23.72 -28.78 -3.77
CA PHE A 103 -23.94 -29.58 -2.57
C PHE A 103 -22.64 -29.76 -1.77
N TRP A 104 -21.56 -30.19 -2.43
CA TRP A 104 -20.29 -30.46 -1.74
C TRP A 104 -19.61 -29.18 -1.23
N GLY A 105 -19.66 -28.10 -2.01
CA GLY A 105 -19.15 -26.79 -1.62
C GLY A 105 -19.88 -26.25 -0.39
N GLN A 106 -21.21 -26.25 -0.46
CA GLN A 106 -22.07 -25.81 0.64
C GLN A 106 -21.85 -26.64 1.92
N LEU A 107 -21.81 -27.98 1.80
CA LEU A 107 -21.62 -28.85 2.95
C LEU A 107 -20.27 -28.60 3.61
N ALA A 108 -19.20 -28.48 2.81
CA ALA A 108 -17.88 -28.20 3.33
C ALA A 108 -17.82 -26.85 4.06
N GLY A 109 -18.44 -25.81 3.50
CA GLY A 109 -18.50 -24.50 4.12
C GLY A 109 -19.27 -24.46 5.43
N CYS A 110 -20.41 -25.16 5.51
CA CYS A 110 -21.14 -25.31 6.77
C CYS A 110 -20.32 -26.05 7.84
N LEU A 111 -19.60 -27.12 7.44
CA LEU A 111 -18.77 -27.90 8.36
C LEU A 111 -17.57 -27.10 8.88
N GLU A 112 -16.96 -26.27 8.04
CA GLU A 112 -15.88 -25.37 8.48
C GLU A 112 -16.39 -24.30 9.45
N ALA A 113 -17.56 -23.72 9.19
CA ALA A 113 -18.19 -22.77 10.10
C ALA A 113 -18.46 -23.41 11.48
N LEU A 114 -18.99 -24.64 11.49
CA LEU A 114 -19.16 -25.44 12.71
C LEU A 114 -17.83 -25.73 13.38
N ASP A 115 -16.78 -26.07 12.63
CA ASP A 115 -15.45 -26.32 13.19
C ASP A 115 -14.89 -25.09 13.92
N ALA A 116 -15.17 -23.90 13.38
CA ALA A 116 -14.79 -22.60 13.95
C ALA A 116 -15.73 -22.07 15.05
N GLY A 117 -16.72 -22.85 15.50
CA GLY A 117 -17.62 -22.47 16.60
C GLY A 117 -18.87 -21.67 16.18
N THR A 118 -19.12 -21.54 14.87
CA THR A 118 -20.35 -20.92 14.35
C THR A 118 -21.48 -21.93 14.37
N THR A 119 -22.59 -21.57 15.02
CA THR A 119 -23.77 -22.44 15.16
C THR A 119 -24.92 -22.03 14.26
N CYS A 120 -24.96 -20.75 13.87
CA CYS A 120 -25.99 -20.18 13.00
C CYS A 120 -25.36 -19.37 11.86
N ILE A 121 -25.90 -19.50 10.64
CA ILE A 121 -25.42 -18.80 9.45
C ILE A 121 -26.61 -18.11 8.76
N VAL A 122 -26.44 -16.87 8.33
CA VAL A 122 -27.30 -16.26 7.30
C VAL A 122 -26.62 -16.52 5.96
N ASP A 123 -27.13 -17.51 5.26
CA ASP A 123 -26.55 -17.97 4.00
C ASP A 123 -27.15 -17.20 2.83
N ASN A 124 -26.33 -16.40 2.17
CA ASN A 124 -26.67 -15.71 0.93
C ASN A 124 -26.48 -16.72 -0.21
N ALA A 125 -27.45 -17.63 -0.34
CA ALA A 125 -27.46 -18.78 -1.23
C ALA A 125 -27.77 -18.37 -2.68
N HIS A 126 -26.89 -17.55 -3.27
CA HIS A 126 -27.07 -16.97 -4.60
C HIS A 126 -26.35 -17.73 -5.73
N GLY A 127 -25.64 -18.82 -5.41
CA GLY A 127 -24.85 -19.62 -6.35
C GLY A 127 -25.65 -20.45 -7.34
N ALA A 128 -26.89 -20.05 -7.64
CA ALA A 128 -27.83 -20.84 -8.43
C ALA A 128 -27.87 -20.41 -9.90
N SER A 129 -27.44 -21.31 -10.78
CA SER A 129 -27.54 -21.16 -12.25
C SER A 129 -28.76 -21.89 -12.84
N SER A 130 -29.37 -22.80 -12.06
CA SER A 130 -30.61 -23.49 -12.42
C SER A 130 -31.46 -23.74 -11.17
N ALA A 131 -32.73 -24.12 -11.39
CA ALA A 131 -33.65 -24.47 -10.31
C ALA A 131 -33.19 -25.65 -9.44
N GLU A 132 -32.23 -26.48 -9.86
CA GLU A 132 -31.73 -27.59 -9.04
C GLU A 132 -30.67 -27.17 -8.01
N HIS A 133 -30.00 -26.03 -8.22
CA HIS A 133 -28.89 -25.58 -7.37
C HIS A 133 -29.35 -25.17 -5.97
N GLY A 134 -30.46 -24.44 -5.87
CA GLY A 134 -31.05 -24.03 -4.58
C GLY A 134 -31.39 -25.22 -3.68
N PRO A 135 -32.19 -26.20 -4.16
CA PRO A 135 -32.44 -27.46 -3.47
C PRO A 135 -31.18 -28.23 -3.06
N ALA A 136 -30.14 -28.24 -3.90
CA ALA A 136 -28.87 -28.89 -3.58
C ALA A 136 -28.13 -28.20 -2.41
N ALA A 137 -28.03 -26.86 -2.43
CA ALA A 137 -27.46 -26.09 -1.33
C ALA A 137 -28.29 -26.23 -0.03
N LEU A 138 -29.62 -26.21 -0.13
CA LEU A 138 -30.50 -26.43 1.03
C LEU A 138 -30.31 -27.84 1.61
N SER A 139 -30.21 -28.86 0.76
CA SER A 139 -29.93 -30.25 1.17
C SER A 139 -28.60 -30.35 1.93
N ALA A 140 -27.53 -29.74 1.41
CA ALA A 140 -26.23 -29.70 2.08
C ALA A 140 -26.27 -28.97 3.43
N THR A 141 -26.99 -27.85 3.49
CA THR A 141 -27.19 -27.08 4.73
C THR A 141 -27.89 -27.94 5.79
N LEU A 142 -28.92 -28.69 5.41
CA LEU A 142 -29.57 -29.65 6.30
C LEU A 142 -28.59 -30.74 6.73
N VAL A 143 -27.90 -31.41 5.80
CA VAL A 143 -26.94 -32.48 6.12
C VAL A 143 -25.87 -32.02 7.11
N SER A 144 -25.37 -30.78 7.01
CA SER A 144 -24.34 -30.25 7.91
C SER A 144 -24.77 -30.19 9.38
N GLY A 145 -26.07 -30.05 9.63
CA GLY A 145 -26.61 -29.91 10.98
C GLY A 145 -26.50 -28.51 11.59
N VAL A 146 -26.05 -27.51 10.84
CA VAL A 146 -25.99 -26.09 11.26
C VAL A 146 -27.40 -25.48 11.34
N ARG A 147 -27.58 -24.45 12.16
CA ARG A 147 -28.76 -23.57 12.08
C ARG A 147 -28.56 -22.57 10.95
N SER A 148 -29.60 -22.25 10.19
CA SER A 148 -29.45 -21.31 9.09
C SER A 148 -30.71 -20.48 8.83
N VAL A 149 -30.52 -19.24 8.38
CA VAL A 149 -31.48 -18.54 7.54
C VAL A 149 -30.96 -18.66 6.11
N PHE A 150 -31.57 -19.58 5.36
CA PHE A 150 -31.17 -19.90 3.99
C PHE A 150 -31.80 -18.88 3.04
N CYS A 151 -31.05 -17.84 2.69
CA CYS A 151 -31.50 -16.75 1.82
C CYS A 151 -31.28 -17.12 0.35
N HIS A 152 -32.22 -17.90 -0.19
CA HIS A 152 -32.18 -18.31 -1.60
C HIS A 152 -32.35 -17.09 -2.52
N GLY A 153 -31.62 -17.06 -3.62
CA GLY A 153 -31.68 -15.98 -4.59
C GLY A 153 -30.72 -16.21 -5.74
N VAL A 154 -30.49 -15.17 -6.53
CA VAL A 154 -29.49 -15.19 -7.60
C VAL A 154 -28.77 -13.85 -7.62
N MET A 155 -27.51 -13.88 -8.02
CA MET A 155 -26.81 -12.63 -8.34
C MET A 155 -27.38 -12.01 -9.60
N PRO A 156 -27.44 -10.66 -9.71
CA PRO A 156 -27.88 -10.05 -10.95
C PRO A 156 -26.88 -10.19 -12.10
N LEU A 157 -25.58 -10.20 -11.79
CA LEU A 157 -24.53 -10.47 -12.77
C LEU A 157 -24.31 -11.99 -12.89
N ARG A 158 -24.80 -12.57 -13.99
CA ARG A 158 -24.72 -14.02 -14.29
C ARG A 158 -24.21 -14.26 -15.70
N ALA A 159 -23.60 -15.41 -15.94
CA ALA A 159 -23.31 -15.88 -17.29
C ALA A 159 -24.56 -16.58 -17.86
N ALA A 160 -24.89 -16.28 -19.12
CA ALA A 160 -25.83 -17.04 -19.93
C ALA A 160 -25.12 -18.16 -20.70
N GLU A 161 -23.87 -17.90 -21.11
CA GLU A 161 -23.02 -18.86 -21.80
C GLU A 161 -21.58 -18.69 -21.33
N TRP A 162 -20.88 -19.81 -21.11
CA TRP A 162 -19.45 -19.83 -20.87
C TRP A 162 -18.82 -21.10 -21.45
N THR A 163 -18.11 -20.97 -22.57
CA THR A 163 -17.35 -22.06 -23.20
C THR A 163 -15.86 -21.73 -23.25
N GLU A 164 -15.04 -22.56 -23.91
CA GLU A 164 -13.62 -22.25 -24.18
C GLU A 164 -13.42 -21.06 -25.12
N SER A 165 -14.44 -20.68 -25.90
CA SER A 165 -14.32 -19.67 -26.97
C SER A 165 -15.31 -18.51 -26.89
N SER A 166 -16.36 -18.65 -26.07
CA SER A 166 -17.46 -17.69 -25.95
C SER A 166 -17.83 -17.42 -24.49
N PHE A 167 -18.32 -16.21 -24.25
CA PHE A 167 -18.89 -15.79 -22.99
C PHE A 167 -20.00 -14.78 -23.23
N GLU A 168 -21.18 -15.04 -22.67
CA GLU A 168 -22.31 -14.13 -22.73
C GLU A 168 -22.88 -13.89 -21.33
N LEU A 169 -23.23 -12.64 -21.04
CA LEU A 169 -23.92 -12.27 -19.79
C LEU A 169 -25.42 -12.46 -19.95
N ASP A 170 -26.05 -13.02 -18.93
CA ASP A 170 -27.49 -13.02 -18.80
C ASP A 170 -27.97 -11.59 -18.53
N ARG A 171 -28.85 -11.09 -19.41
CA ARG A 171 -29.42 -9.74 -19.32
C ARG A 171 -30.85 -9.72 -18.80
N SER A 172 -31.39 -10.89 -18.43
CA SER A 172 -32.70 -10.97 -17.78
C SER A 172 -32.62 -10.39 -16.36
N PRO A 173 -33.64 -9.64 -15.89
CA PRO A 173 -33.73 -9.16 -14.51
C PRO A 173 -33.46 -10.26 -13.47
N GLN A 174 -34.08 -11.41 -13.69
CA GLN A 174 -33.96 -12.62 -12.91
C GLN A 174 -34.48 -13.82 -13.73
N PRO A 175 -34.10 -15.05 -13.40
CA PRO A 175 -34.62 -16.24 -14.06
C PRO A 175 -36.11 -16.48 -13.74
N ASP A 176 -36.89 -16.93 -14.73
CA ASP A 176 -38.33 -17.17 -14.59
C ASP A 176 -38.68 -18.24 -13.54
N TRP A 177 -37.75 -19.14 -13.24
CA TRP A 177 -37.93 -20.21 -12.26
C TRP A 177 -37.78 -19.74 -10.81
N LEU A 178 -37.18 -18.56 -10.54
CA LEU A 178 -36.81 -18.14 -9.19
C LEU A 178 -38.03 -17.93 -8.28
N LEU A 179 -39.00 -17.08 -8.69
CA LEU A 179 -40.16 -16.78 -7.85
C LEU A 179 -41.10 -17.98 -7.64
N PRO A 180 -41.44 -18.78 -8.67
CA PRO A 180 -42.19 -20.03 -8.45
C PRO A 180 -41.48 -21.01 -7.52
N GLN A 181 -40.14 -21.07 -7.59
CA GLN A 181 -39.36 -21.87 -6.66
C GLN A 181 -39.40 -21.32 -5.23
N MET A 182 -39.30 -19.99 -5.07
CA MET A 182 -39.46 -19.35 -3.76
C MET A 182 -40.82 -19.69 -3.14
N ASP A 183 -41.91 -19.64 -3.90
CA ASP A 183 -43.25 -20.02 -3.42
C ASP A 183 -43.27 -21.50 -2.96
N SER A 184 -42.64 -22.40 -3.73
CA SER A 184 -42.56 -23.84 -3.42
C SER A 184 -41.72 -24.13 -2.16
N LEU A 185 -40.58 -23.44 -2.00
CA LEU A 185 -39.74 -23.56 -0.82
C LEU A 185 -40.42 -22.97 0.41
N ALA A 186 -41.07 -21.81 0.28
CA ALA A 186 -41.75 -21.14 1.38
C ALA A 186 -42.93 -21.98 1.92
N ALA A 187 -43.64 -22.69 1.05
CA ALA A 187 -44.70 -23.62 1.45
C ALA A 187 -44.21 -24.82 2.28
N LYS A 188 -42.91 -25.16 2.20
CA LYS A 188 -42.29 -26.25 2.96
C LYS A 188 -41.50 -25.78 4.18
N ALA A 189 -41.07 -24.52 4.18
CA ALA A 189 -40.28 -23.94 5.25
C ALA A 189 -41.09 -23.89 6.58
N PRO A 190 -40.43 -24.00 7.74
CA PRO A 190 -38.99 -24.23 7.93
C PRO A 190 -38.57 -25.69 7.71
N PHE A 191 -37.29 -25.91 7.46
CA PHE A 191 -36.69 -27.22 7.16
C PHE A 191 -35.88 -27.79 8.34
N GLY A 192 -35.69 -29.10 8.29
CA GLY A 192 -35.12 -29.97 9.31
C GLY A 192 -36.19 -30.49 10.26
N ASP A 193 -36.03 -31.72 10.77
CA ASP A 193 -36.93 -32.28 11.80
C ASP A 193 -37.04 -31.36 13.04
N ASP A 194 -35.96 -30.63 13.34
CA ASP A 194 -35.86 -29.65 14.43
C ASP A 194 -36.14 -28.20 13.96
N LYS A 195 -36.61 -28.02 12.72
CA LYS A 195 -36.98 -26.72 12.11
C LYS A 195 -35.86 -25.68 12.16
N ARG A 196 -34.60 -26.12 12.17
CA ARG A 196 -33.41 -25.26 12.35
C ARG A 196 -33.08 -24.39 11.14
N VAL A 197 -33.59 -24.71 9.95
CA VAL A 197 -33.33 -23.94 8.73
C VAL A 197 -34.57 -23.14 8.35
N GLN A 198 -34.50 -21.82 8.49
CA GLN A 198 -35.53 -20.89 8.04
C GLN A 198 -35.27 -20.48 6.58
N LEU A 199 -36.31 -20.07 5.86
CA LEU A 199 -36.17 -19.52 4.51
C LEU A 199 -36.05 -17.99 4.57
N GLY A 200 -34.99 -17.47 3.98
CA GLY A 200 -34.80 -16.06 3.67
C GLY A 200 -34.85 -15.82 2.16
N PHE A 201 -34.66 -14.57 1.73
CA PHE A 201 -34.50 -14.23 0.32
C PHE A 201 -33.30 -13.31 0.11
N PHE A 202 -32.45 -13.65 -0.86
CA PHE A 202 -31.35 -12.79 -1.28
C PHE A 202 -31.78 -11.96 -2.49
N PHE A 203 -31.62 -10.63 -2.42
CA PHE A 203 -32.02 -9.72 -3.49
C PHE A 203 -31.04 -8.56 -3.70
N ASP A 204 -30.49 -8.43 -4.91
CA ASP A 204 -29.57 -7.34 -5.27
C ASP A 204 -29.96 -6.61 -6.58
N SER A 205 -31.15 -6.88 -7.10
CA SER A 205 -31.62 -6.32 -8.39
C SER A 205 -32.22 -4.91 -8.26
N TYR A 206 -31.54 -4.02 -7.52
CA TYR A 206 -32.00 -2.65 -7.24
C TYR A 206 -31.87 -1.66 -8.43
N PHE A 207 -31.36 -2.13 -9.57
CA PHE A 207 -31.42 -1.40 -10.85
C PHE A 207 -32.78 -1.53 -11.55
N LEU A 208 -33.68 -2.37 -11.04
CA LEU A 208 -35.04 -2.52 -11.56
C LEU A 208 -35.93 -1.34 -11.13
N PRO A 209 -37.05 -1.09 -11.83
CA PRO A 209 -38.04 -0.10 -11.41
C PRO A 209 -38.60 -0.40 -10.02
N GLU A 210 -38.86 0.65 -9.23
CA GLU A 210 -39.36 0.56 -7.83
C GLU A 210 -40.63 -0.29 -7.70
N ASN A 211 -41.54 -0.25 -8.68
CA ASN A 211 -42.74 -1.07 -8.67
C ASN A 211 -42.43 -2.57 -8.81
N VAL A 212 -41.41 -2.94 -9.59
CA VAL A 212 -40.97 -4.34 -9.77
C VAL A 212 -40.28 -4.83 -8.51
N ILE A 213 -39.44 -3.99 -7.90
CA ILE A 213 -38.80 -4.28 -6.60
C ILE A 213 -39.90 -4.52 -5.55
N SER A 214 -40.87 -3.60 -5.46
CA SER A 214 -41.97 -3.70 -4.50
C SER A 214 -42.83 -4.94 -4.69
N GLU A 215 -43.23 -5.25 -5.92
CA GLU A 215 -44.01 -6.44 -6.22
C GLU A 215 -43.24 -7.72 -5.87
N THR A 216 -41.94 -7.78 -6.20
CA THR A 216 -41.08 -8.93 -5.93
C THR A 216 -40.91 -9.17 -4.44
N LEU A 217 -40.53 -8.13 -3.69
CA LEU A 217 -40.29 -8.25 -2.25
C LEU A 217 -41.58 -8.49 -1.46
N ASN A 218 -42.71 -7.88 -1.86
CA ASN A 218 -44.00 -8.17 -1.23
C ASN A 218 -44.44 -9.61 -1.49
N ARG A 219 -44.27 -10.13 -2.71
CA ARG A 219 -44.62 -11.53 -3.03
C ARG A 219 -43.87 -12.53 -2.13
N VAL A 220 -42.56 -12.35 -1.95
CA VAL A 220 -41.80 -13.29 -1.09
C VAL A 220 -42.16 -13.14 0.39
N LYS A 221 -42.46 -11.92 0.86
CA LYS A 221 -42.97 -11.70 2.22
C LYS A 221 -44.34 -12.37 2.42
N GLU A 222 -45.25 -12.22 1.45
CA GLU A 222 -46.58 -12.88 1.45
C GLU A 222 -46.47 -14.42 1.41
N ALA A 223 -45.45 -14.95 0.73
CA ALA A 223 -45.14 -16.38 0.72
C ALA A 223 -44.62 -16.89 2.07
N GLY A 224 -44.21 -16.00 2.99
CA GLY A 224 -43.78 -16.34 4.34
C GLY A 224 -42.29 -16.18 4.61
N VAL A 225 -41.53 -15.56 3.70
CA VAL A 225 -40.12 -15.17 3.94
C VAL A 225 -40.06 -14.08 5.00
N LYS A 226 -39.20 -14.28 6.01
CA LYS A 226 -39.09 -13.39 7.18
C LYS A 226 -37.86 -12.50 7.20
N LEU A 227 -36.88 -12.79 6.35
CA LEU A 227 -35.64 -12.03 6.25
C LEU A 227 -35.26 -11.87 4.79
N ILE A 228 -35.00 -10.64 4.37
CA ILE A 228 -34.46 -10.32 3.05
C ILE A 228 -33.07 -9.71 3.26
N THR A 229 -32.08 -10.25 2.56
CA THR A 229 -30.69 -9.79 2.61
C THR A 229 -30.26 -9.17 1.30
N SER A 230 -29.44 -8.12 1.38
CA SER A 230 -28.94 -7.37 0.24
C SER A 230 -27.56 -6.76 0.52
N HIS A 231 -26.73 -6.64 -0.51
CA HIS A 231 -25.49 -5.89 -0.41
C HIS A 231 -25.77 -4.38 -0.52
N TYR A 232 -25.14 -3.60 0.37
CA TYR A 232 -25.24 -2.15 0.36
C TYR A 232 -23.88 -1.52 0.62
N ARG A 233 -23.41 -0.70 -0.32
CA ARG A 233 -22.21 0.13 -0.19
C ARG A 233 -22.47 1.48 -0.81
N HIS A 234 -21.98 2.54 -0.17
CA HIS A 234 -22.03 3.89 -0.73
C HIS A 234 -20.65 4.25 -1.32
N TRP A 235 -20.53 4.21 -2.65
CA TRP A 235 -19.32 4.60 -3.37
C TRP A 235 -19.57 5.71 -4.39
N PRO A 236 -18.68 6.71 -4.52
CA PRO A 236 -18.78 7.76 -5.54
C PRO A 236 -18.82 7.23 -6.99
N VAL A 237 -18.28 6.02 -7.22
CA VAL A 237 -18.15 5.38 -8.53
C VAL A 237 -19.25 4.35 -8.85
N SER A 238 -20.04 3.89 -7.86
CA SER A 238 -21.13 2.92 -8.05
C SER A 238 -22.47 3.55 -7.71
N LYS A 239 -23.16 4.12 -8.71
CA LYS A 239 -24.43 4.84 -8.48
C LYS A 239 -25.63 3.94 -8.15
N GLY A 240 -25.55 2.64 -8.44
CA GLY A 240 -26.65 1.69 -8.24
C GLY A 240 -26.84 1.28 -6.77
N GLN A 241 -25.80 0.72 -6.15
CA GLN A 241 -25.88 0.23 -4.77
C GLN A 241 -25.89 1.34 -3.72
N SER A 242 -25.37 2.53 -4.03
CA SER A 242 -25.33 3.66 -3.10
C SER A 242 -26.70 4.17 -2.65
N ARG A 243 -27.79 3.80 -3.35
CA ARG A 243 -29.17 4.28 -3.10
C ARG A 243 -30.11 3.23 -2.52
N VAL A 244 -29.62 2.05 -2.16
CA VAL A 244 -30.46 0.93 -1.67
C VAL A 244 -31.32 1.33 -0.47
N PRO A 245 -30.80 2.00 0.58
CA PRO A 245 -31.62 2.44 1.71
C PRO A 245 -32.77 3.36 1.29
N GLU A 246 -32.48 4.35 0.44
CA GLU A 246 -33.49 5.31 -0.03
C GLU A 246 -34.52 4.66 -0.94
N GLN A 247 -34.12 3.71 -1.80
CA GLN A 247 -35.04 2.97 -2.66
C GLN A 247 -35.97 2.08 -1.84
N LEU A 248 -35.44 1.35 -0.85
CA LEU A 248 -36.26 0.54 0.05
C LEU A 248 -37.22 1.41 0.87
N HIS A 249 -36.76 2.58 1.33
CA HIS A 249 -37.61 3.53 2.03
C HIS A 249 -38.72 4.09 1.13
N ALA A 250 -38.39 4.50 -0.11
CA ALA A 250 -39.36 5.00 -1.08
C ALA A 250 -40.42 3.95 -1.45
N CYS A 251 -40.04 2.67 -1.48
CA CYS A 251 -40.95 1.55 -1.69
C CYS A 251 -41.76 1.17 -0.43
N GLY A 252 -41.49 1.76 0.74
CA GLY A 252 -42.11 1.39 2.01
C GLY A 252 -41.70 0.01 2.55
N LEU A 253 -40.53 -0.48 2.15
CA LEU A 253 -40.03 -1.84 2.45
C LEU A 253 -38.88 -1.88 3.46
N LEU A 254 -38.28 -0.73 3.75
CA LEU A 254 -37.18 -0.63 4.72
C LEU A 254 -37.71 -0.87 6.14
N GLY A 255 -37.14 -1.86 6.82
CA GLY A 255 -37.60 -2.27 8.15
C GLY A 255 -36.69 -3.33 8.81
N PRO A 256 -37.12 -3.90 9.95
CA PRO A 256 -36.35 -4.90 10.72
C PRO A 256 -36.33 -6.30 10.08
N ASP A 257 -37.04 -6.50 8.96
CA ASP A 257 -37.02 -7.70 8.14
C ASP A 257 -36.06 -7.58 6.93
N ILE A 258 -35.37 -6.44 6.81
CA ILE A 258 -34.27 -6.22 5.88
C ILE A 258 -32.94 -6.30 6.64
N LEU A 259 -31.98 -7.01 6.06
CA LEU A 259 -30.60 -7.08 6.53
C LEU A 259 -29.67 -6.60 5.41
N LEU A 260 -28.93 -5.51 5.65
CA LEU A 260 -28.01 -4.96 4.67
C LEU A 260 -26.57 -5.31 5.02
N THR A 261 -25.77 -5.74 4.05
CA THR A 261 -24.37 -6.10 4.27
C THR A 261 -23.42 -5.02 3.75
N HIS A 262 -22.33 -4.83 4.48
CA HIS A 262 -21.21 -3.89 4.33
C HIS A 262 -21.45 -2.49 4.93
N GLY A 263 -22.21 -1.64 4.25
CA GLY A 263 -22.49 -0.27 4.69
C GLY A 263 -21.32 0.73 4.58
N ASN A 264 -20.18 0.34 3.98
CA ASN A 264 -19.03 1.24 3.81
C ASN A 264 -19.42 2.54 3.10
N GLY A 265 -18.87 3.66 3.56
CA GLY A 265 -19.17 4.99 3.02
C GLY A 265 -20.59 5.52 3.27
N ALA A 266 -21.46 4.83 4.01
CA ALA A 266 -22.83 5.28 4.23
C ALA A 266 -22.86 6.68 4.86
N THR A 267 -23.64 7.58 4.28
CA THR A 267 -23.79 8.98 4.73
C THR A 267 -24.50 9.06 6.09
N ALA A 268 -24.42 10.20 6.77
CA ALA A 268 -25.12 10.42 8.03
C ALA A 268 -26.66 10.33 7.87
N GLU A 269 -27.18 10.80 6.74
CA GLU A 269 -28.60 10.73 6.39
C GLU A 269 -29.05 9.28 6.19
N GLN A 270 -28.26 8.48 5.47
CA GLN A 270 -28.51 7.04 5.31
C GLN A 270 -28.42 6.30 6.65
N ALA A 271 -27.49 6.70 7.52
CA ALA A 271 -27.36 6.13 8.87
C ALA A 271 -28.60 6.37 9.73
N SER A 272 -29.10 7.61 9.73
CA SER A 272 -30.34 7.98 10.42
C SER A 272 -31.52 7.18 9.88
N LEU A 273 -31.64 7.10 8.55
CA LEU A 273 -32.70 6.37 7.88
C LEU A 273 -32.74 4.88 8.28
N LEU A 274 -31.58 4.23 8.27
CA LEU A 274 -31.45 2.80 8.62
C LEU A 274 -31.75 2.56 10.12
N SER A 275 -31.25 3.44 10.99
CA SER A 275 -31.47 3.36 12.43
C SER A 275 -32.94 3.58 12.81
N GLU A 276 -33.60 4.57 12.20
CA GLU A 276 -35.03 4.86 12.40
C GLU A 276 -35.93 3.71 11.92
N ALA A 277 -35.55 3.05 10.82
CA ALA A 277 -36.27 1.89 10.29
C ALA A 277 -36.07 0.61 11.13
N GLY A 278 -35.10 0.60 12.05
CA GLY A 278 -34.73 -0.61 12.80
C GLY A 278 -33.99 -1.65 11.94
N THR A 279 -33.38 -1.24 10.83
CA THR A 279 -32.65 -2.12 9.91
C THR A 279 -31.25 -2.38 10.43
N TYR A 280 -30.88 -3.67 10.54
CA TYR A 280 -29.53 -4.07 10.92
C TYR A 280 -28.57 -4.02 9.72
N ILE A 281 -27.31 -3.71 10.02
CA ILE A 281 -26.21 -3.74 9.06
C ILE A 281 -25.19 -4.80 9.48
N VAL A 282 -24.83 -5.69 8.56
CA VAL A 282 -23.77 -6.67 8.76
C VAL A 282 -22.47 -6.09 8.24
N SER A 283 -21.49 -5.91 9.11
CA SER A 283 -20.12 -5.58 8.70
C SER A 283 -19.33 -6.88 8.47
N THR A 284 -18.53 -6.94 7.41
CA THR A 284 -17.69 -8.08 7.05
C THR A 284 -16.22 -7.62 6.96
N PRO A 285 -15.55 -7.39 8.11
CA PRO A 285 -14.29 -6.65 8.14
C PRO A 285 -13.18 -7.24 7.28
N ASP A 286 -13.02 -8.57 7.29
CA ASP A 286 -11.97 -9.24 6.51
C ASP A 286 -12.14 -9.00 5.00
N ALA A 287 -13.31 -9.34 4.47
CA ALA A 287 -13.67 -9.13 3.08
C ALA A 287 -13.57 -7.64 2.65
N GLU A 288 -14.02 -6.73 3.50
CA GLU A 288 -14.01 -5.30 3.21
C GLU A 288 -12.59 -4.74 3.06
N ILE A 289 -11.70 -5.15 3.97
CA ILE A 289 -10.29 -4.71 4.01
C ILE A 289 -9.48 -5.37 2.89
N PHE A 290 -9.53 -6.70 2.77
CA PHE A 290 -8.63 -7.45 1.86
C PHE A 290 -9.04 -7.35 0.39
N MET A 291 -10.33 -7.23 0.05
CA MET A 291 -10.76 -7.10 -1.35
C MET A 291 -10.79 -5.65 -1.86
N ALA A 292 -10.12 -4.72 -1.16
CA ALA A 292 -10.14 -3.29 -1.46
C ALA A 292 -11.57 -2.72 -1.60
N SER A 293 -12.49 -3.17 -0.76
CA SER A 293 -13.90 -2.76 -0.78
C SER A 293 -14.23 -1.61 0.19
N GLY A 294 -13.25 -1.18 0.98
CA GLY A 294 -13.35 -0.03 1.88
C GLY A 294 -12.38 -0.20 3.05
N ALA A 295 -11.81 0.91 3.54
CA ALA A 295 -10.94 0.87 4.72
C ALA A 295 -11.73 0.97 6.05
N ASP A 296 -13.05 1.15 5.96
CA ASP A 296 -13.94 1.59 7.02
C ASP A 296 -15.08 0.61 7.34
N PRO A 297 -14.80 -0.59 7.87
CA PRO A 297 -15.82 -1.47 8.42
C PRO A 297 -16.71 -0.78 9.45
N VAL A 298 -18.02 -0.86 9.27
CA VAL A 298 -19.01 -0.08 10.05
C VAL A 298 -19.35 -0.68 11.41
N ALA A 299 -18.74 -1.82 11.78
CA ALA A 299 -19.05 -2.60 12.99
C ALA A 299 -19.21 -1.76 14.27
N PHE A 300 -18.40 -0.71 14.45
CA PHE A 300 -18.37 0.12 15.65
C PHE A 300 -18.80 1.59 15.45
N ARG A 301 -19.38 1.94 14.28
CA ARG A 301 -19.93 3.30 14.04
C ARG A 301 -21.01 3.64 15.07
N GLU A 302 -21.00 4.87 15.58
CA GLU A 302 -21.92 5.28 16.65
C GLU A 302 -23.28 5.72 16.11
N ASP A 303 -23.30 6.26 14.89
CA ASP A 303 -24.49 6.63 14.13
C ASP A 303 -25.17 5.44 13.44
N LEU A 304 -24.57 4.24 13.51
CA LEU A 304 -25.13 2.96 13.10
C LEU A 304 -25.13 1.97 14.28
N PRO A 305 -26.02 2.15 15.29
CA PRO A 305 -26.01 1.31 16.48
C PRO A 305 -26.51 -0.13 16.24
N LEU A 306 -27.21 -0.38 15.13
CA LEU A 306 -27.78 -1.68 14.78
C LEU A 306 -26.83 -2.46 13.86
N THR A 307 -25.70 -2.89 14.40
CA THR A 307 -24.68 -3.65 13.65
C THR A 307 -24.48 -5.07 14.19
N CYS A 308 -24.03 -5.96 13.31
CA CYS A 308 -23.51 -7.28 13.64
C CYS A 308 -22.38 -7.69 12.67
N LEU A 309 -21.79 -8.87 12.85
CA LEU A 309 -20.66 -9.35 12.04
C LEU A 309 -21.05 -10.49 11.10
N GLY A 310 -20.40 -10.55 9.94
CA GLY A 310 -20.42 -11.66 9.01
C GLY A 310 -19.02 -11.99 8.48
N ALA A 311 -18.86 -13.16 7.85
CA ALA A 311 -17.58 -13.59 7.28
C ALA A 311 -17.50 -13.43 5.75
N ASP A 312 -18.62 -13.21 5.08
CA ASP A 312 -18.71 -13.02 3.62
C ASP A 312 -18.30 -14.23 2.79
N CYS A 313 -17.18 -14.22 2.05
CA CYS A 313 -16.84 -15.28 1.10
C CYS A 313 -15.83 -16.32 1.64
N HIS A 314 -16.11 -17.61 1.46
CA HIS A 314 -15.12 -18.67 1.67
C HIS A 314 -13.89 -18.52 0.76
N SER A 315 -14.04 -17.93 -0.42
CA SER A 315 -12.98 -17.85 -1.42
C SER A 315 -11.88 -16.83 -1.08
N CYS A 316 -12.17 -15.87 -0.20
CA CYS A 316 -11.32 -14.72 0.09
C CYS A 316 -10.62 -14.81 1.47
N GLY A 317 -11.26 -15.39 2.48
CA GLY A 317 -10.72 -15.40 3.84
C GLY A 317 -11.28 -16.49 4.77
N PRO A 318 -10.88 -16.49 6.06
CA PRO A 318 -11.33 -17.46 7.03
C PRO A 318 -12.75 -17.16 7.55
N VAL A 319 -13.53 -18.21 7.81
CA VAL A 319 -14.94 -18.11 8.25
C VAL A 319 -15.13 -17.97 9.76
N SER A 320 -14.04 -17.90 10.50
CA SER A 320 -14.05 -17.80 11.94
C SER A 320 -14.60 -16.45 12.39
N MET A 321 -15.69 -16.45 13.17
CA MET A 321 -16.22 -15.22 13.76
C MET A 321 -15.26 -14.59 14.77
N MET A 322 -14.34 -15.38 15.36
CA MET A 322 -13.26 -14.84 16.19
C MET A 322 -12.30 -13.97 15.37
N HIS A 323 -11.96 -14.42 14.16
CA HIS A 323 -11.16 -13.63 13.22
C HIS A 323 -11.88 -12.33 12.83
N GLN A 324 -13.17 -12.41 12.50
CA GLN A 324 -13.97 -11.23 12.15
C GLN A 324 -14.05 -10.22 13.32
N MET A 325 -14.22 -10.70 14.56
CA MET A 325 -14.16 -9.84 15.76
C MET A 325 -12.79 -9.15 15.90
N GLN A 326 -11.69 -9.87 15.67
CA GLN A 326 -10.34 -9.31 15.75
C GLN A 326 -10.07 -8.28 14.67
N MET A 327 -10.49 -8.53 13.43
CA MET A 327 -10.38 -7.59 12.31
C MET A 327 -11.22 -6.33 12.55
N ALA A 328 -12.47 -6.47 13.02
CA ALA A 328 -13.30 -5.32 13.39
C ALA A 328 -12.62 -4.45 14.47
N LEU A 329 -12.10 -5.08 15.53
CA LEU A 329 -11.41 -4.37 16.62
C LEU A 329 -10.14 -3.67 16.12
N ALA A 330 -9.33 -4.36 15.32
CA ALA A 330 -8.07 -3.84 14.81
C ALA A 330 -8.29 -2.66 13.86
N SER A 331 -9.25 -2.78 12.94
CA SER A 331 -9.61 -1.73 12.01
C SER A 331 -10.14 -0.48 12.72
N ASP A 332 -11.14 -0.63 13.61
CA ASP A 332 -11.71 0.52 14.32
C ASP A 332 -10.69 1.24 15.19
N ARG A 333 -9.89 0.49 15.96
CA ARG A 333 -8.85 1.08 16.81
C ARG A 333 -7.74 1.71 15.98
N GLY A 334 -7.36 1.09 14.85
CA GLY A 334 -6.37 1.65 13.92
C GLY A 334 -6.83 2.99 13.36
N MET A 335 -8.07 3.06 12.86
CA MET A 335 -8.67 4.30 12.37
C MET A 335 -8.79 5.36 13.49
N GLN A 336 -9.32 4.98 14.65
CA GLN A 336 -9.46 5.87 15.80
C GLN A 336 -8.10 6.44 16.23
N ASN A 337 -7.08 5.59 16.33
CA ASN A 337 -5.72 6.00 16.69
C ASN A 337 -5.15 6.95 15.64
N SER A 338 -5.27 6.63 14.35
CA SER A 338 -4.80 7.50 13.26
C SER A 338 -5.42 8.89 13.35
N THR A 339 -6.75 8.99 13.49
CA THR A 339 -7.42 10.29 13.62
C THR A 339 -6.99 11.03 14.89
N THR A 340 -6.97 10.34 16.03
CA THR A 340 -6.63 10.97 17.32
C THR A 340 -5.19 11.51 17.33
N PHE A 341 -4.25 10.76 16.74
CA PHE A 341 -2.86 11.18 16.61
C PHE A 341 -2.68 12.34 15.62
N SER A 342 -3.40 12.33 14.48
CA SER A 342 -3.44 13.47 13.56
C SER A 342 -3.97 14.74 14.23
N ASP A 343 -4.84 14.61 15.23
CA ASP A 343 -5.35 15.73 16.03
C ASP A 343 -4.42 16.12 17.21
N GLY A 344 -3.23 15.52 17.33
CA GLY A 344 -2.27 15.82 18.40
C GLY A 344 -2.65 15.29 19.79
N HIS A 345 -3.56 14.31 19.87
CA HIS A 345 -4.04 13.75 21.11
C HIS A 345 -3.68 12.26 21.26
N TYR A 346 -3.68 11.76 22.51
CA TYR A 346 -3.65 10.33 22.79
C TYR A 346 -5.07 9.80 23.09
N PRO A 347 -5.45 8.61 22.57
CA PRO A 347 -6.78 8.06 22.80
C PRO A 347 -6.98 7.70 24.27
N LYS A 348 -7.91 8.39 24.94
CA LYS A 348 -8.25 8.16 26.36
C LYS A 348 -9.11 6.93 26.59
N LYS A 349 -9.87 6.50 25.57
CA LYS A 349 -10.79 5.36 25.60
C LYS A 349 -10.87 4.71 24.23
N MET A 350 -10.95 3.39 24.22
CA MET A 350 -11.21 2.61 23.02
C MET A 350 -12.72 2.50 22.80
N ARG A 351 -13.22 2.97 21.66
CA ARG A 351 -14.65 2.83 21.30
C ARG A 351 -15.02 1.37 21.05
N ALA A 352 -14.18 0.68 20.29
CA ALA A 352 -14.29 -0.76 20.05
C ALA A 352 -13.76 -1.57 21.25
N THR A 353 -14.68 -2.12 22.05
CA THR A 353 -14.36 -2.97 23.20
C THR A 353 -14.53 -4.45 22.86
N VAL A 354 -13.82 -5.30 23.59
CA VAL A 354 -13.88 -6.77 23.45
C VAL A 354 -15.29 -7.30 23.64
N GLN A 355 -16.01 -6.85 24.68
CA GLN A 355 -17.40 -7.25 24.92
C GLN A 355 -18.31 -6.85 23.76
N ARG A 356 -18.15 -5.63 23.23
CA ARG A 356 -18.95 -5.16 22.11
C ARG A 356 -18.70 -6.01 20.86
N ALA A 357 -17.45 -6.39 20.58
CA ALA A 357 -17.12 -7.33 19.50
C ALA A 357 -17.81 -8.70 19.69
N PHE A 358 -17.78 -9.24 20.90
CA PHE A 358 -18.46 -10.50 21.23
C PHE A 358 -19.98 -10.42 21.03
N ASN A 359 -20.60 -9.32 21.45
CA ASN A 359 -22.03 -9.09 21.25
C ASN A 359 -22.39 -9.01 19.76
N LEU A 360 -21.54 -8.38 18.92
CA LEU A 360 -21.73 -8.30 17.47
C LEU A 360 -21.79 -9.67 16.78
N ALA A 361 -21.08 -10.67 17.30
CA ALA A 361 -21.06 -12.05 16.78
C ALA A 361 -22.03 -13.00 17.51
N THR A 362 -22.77 -12.52 18.51
CA THR A 362 -23.71 -13.31 19.31
C THR A 362 -25.08 -12.63 19.41
N ILE A 363 -25.37 -11.89 20.48
CA ILE A 363 -26.72 -11.38 20.74
C ILE A 363 -27.19 -10.35 19.71
N ASN A 364 -26.31 -9.50 19.17
CA ASN A 364 -26.70 -8.52 18.14
C ASN A 364 -27.01 -9.22 16.81
N ALA A 365 -26.19 -10.21 16.43
CA ALA A 365 -26.46 -11.02 15.25
C ALA A 365 -27.78 -11.81 15.40
N ALA A 366 -28.09 -12.29 16.61
CA ALA A 366 -29.37 -12.93 16.88
C ALA A 366 -30.56 -11.97 16.72
N ARG A 367 -30.42 -10.70 17.15
CA ARG A 367 -31.45 -9.66 16.94
C ARG A 367 -31.60 -9.29 15.47
N ALA A 368 -30.50 -9.20 14.73
CA ALA A 368 -30.49 -8.90 13.30
C ALA A 368 -31.32 -9.91 12.48
N ILE A 369 -31.45 -11.15 12.96
CA ILE A 369 -32.25 -12.20 12.33
C ILE A 369 -33.53 -12.53 13.10
N ASN A 370 -33.92 -11.71 14.08
CA ASN A 370 -35.12 -11.88 14.91
C ASN A 370 -35.18 -13.22 15.68
N MET A 371 -34.02 -13.74 16.11
CA MET A 371 -33.87 -14.98 16.89
C MET A 371 -33.26 -14.76 18.30
N ASP A 372 -33.14 -13.52 18.76
CA ASP A 372 -32.57 -13.15 20.06
C ASP A 372 -33.32 -13.75 21.26
N LYS A 373 -34.58 -14.16 21.10
CA LYS A 373 -35.33 -14.89 22.13
C LYS A 373 -34.95 -16.36 22.23
N GLU A 374 -34.36 -16.93 21.18
CA GLU A 374 -34.04 -18.37 21.09
C GLU A 374 -32.55 -18.65 21.19
N ILE A 375 -31.68 -17.79 20.63
CA ILE A 375 -30.22 -17.98 20.56
C ILE A 375 -29.46 -16.68 20.92
N GLY A 376 -28.15 -16.64 20.72
CA GLY A 376 -27.30 -15.46 20.94
C GLY A 376 -26.92 -15.17 22.39
N SER A 377 -27.55 -15.84 23.37
CA SER A 377 -27.11 -15.83 24.77
C SER A 377 -27.47 -17.14 25.48
N ILE A 378 -26.79 -17.44 26.59
CA ILE A 378 -27.06 -18.63 27.41
C ILE A 378 -28.10 -18.26 28.47
N ALA A 379 -29.30 -18.83 28.37
CA ALA A 379 -30.36 -18.65 29.37
C ALA A 379 -31.27 -19.88 29.42
N VAL A 380 -31.90 -20.13 30.57
CA VAL A 380 -32.93 -21.18 30.69
C VAL A 380 -34.08 -20.87 29.73
N GLY A 381 -34.52 -21.89 28.99
CA GLY A 381 -35.55 -21.81 27.97
C GLY A 381 -35.02 -21.58 26.56
N LYS A 382 -33.80 -21.05 26.38
CA LYS A 382 -33.19 -20.87 25.05
C LYS A 382 -32.73 -22.19 24.44
N LEU A 383 -32.55 -22.17 23.12
CA LEU A 383 -31.98 -23.30 22.38
C LEU A 383 -30.52 -23.50 22.79
N ALA A 384 -30.10 -24.76 22.84
CA ALA A 384 -28.74 -25.15 23.18
C ALA A 384 -27.82 -25.04 21.95
N ASP A 385 -27.59 -23.80 21.52
CA ASP A 385 -26.60 -23.42 20.52
C ASP A 385 -25.38 -22.86 21.25
N LEU A 386 -24.39 -23.73 21.48
CA LEU A 386 -23.27 -23.50 22.41
C LEU A 386 -21.93 -23.86 21.76
N VAL A 387 -20.89 -23.13 22.13
CA VAL A 387 -19.50 -23.45 21.81
C VAL A 387 -18.68 -23.55 23.10
N ILE A 388 -17.81 -24.55 23.18
CA ILE A 388 -16.95 -24.82 24.32
C ILE A 388 -15.50 -24.69 23.88
N PHE A 389 -14.73 -23.90 24.61
CA PHE A 389 -13.32 -23.66 24.36
C PHE A 389 -12.44 -24.36 25.38
N ASP A 390 -11.45 -25.12 24.91
CA ASP A 390 -10.38 -25.65 25.74
C ASP A 390 -9.41 -24.52 26.11
N THR A 391 -9.18 -24.30 27.41
CA THR A 391 -8.28 -23.24 27.88
C THR A 391 -6.87 -23.72 28.19
N THR A 392 -6.55 -24.98 27.92
CA THR A 392 -5.23 -25.55 28.25
C THR A 392 -4.17 -25.26 27.18
N SER A 393 -4.54 -24.64 26.06
CA SER A 393 -3.59 -24.35 24.99
C SER A 393 -2.67 -23.15 25.34
N PRO A 394 -1.42 -23.12 24.81
CA PRO A 394 -0.47 -22.06 25.11
C PRO A 394 -0.92 -20.64 24.72
N SER A 395 -1.83 -20.51 23.76
CA SER A 395 -2.29 -19.19 23.28
C SER A 395 -3.30 -18.53 24.22
N ILE A 396 -4.08 -19.33 24.97
CA ILE A 396 -5.28 -18.85 25.68
C ILE A 396 -5.21 -18.98 27.21
N SER A 397 -4.37 -19.86 27.77
CA SER A 397 -4.43 -20.26 29.19
C SER A 397 -4.43 -19.09 30.18
N CYS A 398 -3.42 -18.23 30.16
CA CYS A 398 -3.33 -17.07 31.05
C CYS A 398 -4.45 -16.06 30.79
N ALA A 399 -4.87 -15.91 29.53
CA ALA A 399 -5.95 -14.99 29.17
C ALA A 399 -7.29 -15.47 29.75
N ALA A 400 -7.56 -16.77 29.67
CA ALA A 400 -8.78 -17.39 30.20
C ALA A 400 -8.89 -17.29 31.73
N GLU A 401 -7.77 -17.36 32.45
CA GLU A 401 -7.77 -17.19 33.90
C GLU A 401 -8.09 -15.75 34.31
N HIS A 402 -7.55 -14.77 33.57
CA HIS A 402 -7.70 -13.34 33.84
C HIS A 402 -9.06 -12.80 33.38
N ASP A 403 -9.38 -12.98 32.10
CA ASP A 403 -10.62 -12.53 31.47
C ASP A 403 -11.04 -13.52 30.36
N PRO A 404 -11.95 -14.47 30.66
CA PRO A 404 -12.49 -15.44 29.71
C PRO A 404 -13.05 -14.84 28.41
N LEU A 405 -13.58 -13.61 28.45
CA LEU A 405 -14.15 -12.96 27.28
C LEU A 405 -13.04 -12.47 26.34
N THR A 406 -12.02 -11.81 26.90
CA THR A 406 -10.81 -11.44 26.15
C THR A 406 -10.08 -12.68 25.64
N ALA A 407 -10.07 -13.78 26.39
CA ALA A 407 -9.49 -15.04 25.96
C ALA A 407 -10.11 -15.53 24.64
N ILE A 408 -11.45 -15.55 24.54
CA ILE A 408 -12.14 -15.93 23.29
C ILE A 408 -11.86 -14.94 22.17
N VAL A 409 -12.02 -13.64 22.43
CA VAL A 409 -12.01 -12.64 21.35
C VAL A 409 -10.60 -12.38 20.82
N ARG A 410 -9.56 -12.39 21.66
CA ARG A 410 -8.21 -11.95 21.30
C ARG A 410 -7.16 -13.06 21.25
N HIS A 411 -7.43 -14.22 21.86
CA HIS A 411 -6.42 -15.27 22.05
C HIS A 411 -6.82 -16.64 21.49
N ALA A 412 -8.13 -16.92 21.38
CA ALA A 412 -8.62 -18.16 20.81
C ALA A 412 -8.48 -18.18 19.28
N GLY A 413 -8.14 -19.35 18.75
CA GLY A 413 -8.33 -19.72 17.35
C GLY A 413 -9.27 -20.92 17.22
N VAL A 414 -9.39 -21.46 15.99
CA VAL A 414 -10.21 -22.64 15.69
C VAL A 414 -9.76 -23.87 16.48
N ARG A 415 -8.46 -23.97 16.78
CA ARG A 415 -7.88 -25.05 17.58
C ARG A 415 -8.50 -25.14 18.99
N GLU A 416 -8.78 -24.00 19.61
CA GLU A 416 -9.32 -23.96 20.97
C GLU A 416 -10.82 -24.31 21.00
N VAL A 417 -11.51 -24.30 19.86
CA VAL A 417 -12.90 -24.77 19.77
C VAL A 417 -12.91 -26.29 19.98
N ASP A 418 -13.33 -26.73 21.15
CA ASP A 418 -13.32 -28.13 21.56
C ASP A 418 -14.63 -28.82 21.18
N THR A 419 -15.76 -28.23 21.55
CA THR A 419 -17.09 -28.82 21.37
C THR A 419 -18.06 -27.76 20.83
N VAL A 420 -18.89 -28.15 19.87
CA VAL A 420 -19.93 -27.29 19.29
C VAL A 420 -21.25 -28.03 19.31
N ILE A 421 -22.29 -27.35 19.80
CA ILE A 421 -23.63 -27.90 20.00
C ILE A 421 -24.61 -26.99 19.26
N VAL A 422 -25.48 -27.59 18.44
CA VAL A 422 -26.54 -26.89 17.71
C VAL A 422 -27.87 -27.56 18.02
N GLY A 423 -28.82 -26.84 18.59
CA GLY A 423 -30.12 -27.38 19.00
C GLY A 423 -29.97 -28.61 19.91
N GLY A 424 -29.01 -28.59 20.84
CA GLY A 424 -28.74 -29.69 21.77
C GLY A 424 -28.02 -30.91 21.18
N LYS A 425 -27.73 -30.92 19.87
CA LYS A 425 -26.95 -31.97 19.21
C LYS A 425 -25.48 -31.57 19.09
N VAL A 426 -24.58 -32.46 19.49
CA VAL A 426 -23.13 -32.25 19.38
C VAL A 426 -22.70 -32.39 17.92
N ARG A 427 -22.10 -31.35 17.35
CA ARG A 427 -21.60 -31.29 15.96
C ARG A 427 -20.07 -31.33 15.87
N LYS A 428 -19.38 -30.95 16.94
CA LYS A 428 -17.93 -31.10 17.14
C LYS A 428 -17.69 -31.50 18.59
N HIS A 429 -16.72 -32.37 18.84
CA HIS A 429 -16.35 -32.78 20.19
C HIS A 429 -14.86 -33.14 20.28
N ASN A 430 -14.18 -32.73 21.35
CA ASN A 430 -12.74 -32.93 21.54
C ASN A 430 -11.92 -32.52 20.30
N GLY A 431 -12.25 -31.35 19.73
CA GLY A 431 -11.57 -30.80 18.56
C GLY A 431 -11.89 -31.49 17.22
N SER A 432 -12.80 -32.48 17.20
CA SER A 432 -13.13 -33.26 15.99
C SER A 432 -14.60 -33.10 15.57
N LEU A 433 -14.83 -32.74 14.30
CA LEU A 433 -16.15 -32.74 13.68
C LEU A 433 -16.81 -34.12 13.73
N GLN A 434 -18.10 -34.16 14.02
CA GLN A 434 -18.90 -35.38 13.98
C GLN A 434 -19.30 -35.71 12.54
N SER A 435 -19.52 -37.00 12.26
CA SER A 435 -20.01 -37.43 10.94
C SER A 435 -21.41 -36.91 10.65
N VAL A 436 -21.69 -36.64 9.37
CA VAL A 436 -22.99 -36.15 8.88
C VAL A 436 -23.74 -37.23 8.10
N HIS A 437 -25.06 -37.14 8.04
CA HIS A 437 -25.90 -38.15 7.39
C HIS A 437 -26.68 -37.55 6.21
N LEU A 438 -26.41 -38.05 4.99
CA LEU A 438 -27.07 -37.59 3.76
C LEU A 438 -28.60 -37.68 3.80
N ALA A 439 -29.16 -38.59 4.61
CA ALA A 439 -30.60 -38.74 4.78
C ALA A 439 -31.27 -37.47 5.32
N GLU A 440 -30.56 -36.63 6.08
CA GLU A 440 -31.11 -35.37 6.64
C GLU A 440 -31.45 -34.33 5.57
N GLY A 441 -30.85 -34.41 4.38
CA GLY A 441 -31.07 -33.43 3.30
C GLY A 441 -32.18 -33.79 2.30
N ARG A 442 -32.71 -35.01 2.35
CA ARG A 442 -33.62 -35.54 1.31
C ARG A 442 -34.90 -34.72 1.12
N GLU A 443 -35.39 -34.10 2.19
CA GLU A 443 -36.61 -33.27 2.15
C GLU A 443 -36.47 -31.99 1.31
N ALA A 444 -35.24 -31.52 1.08
CA ALA A 444 -34.98 -30.36 0.22
C ALA A 444 -35.31 -30.63 -1.26
N GLY A 445 -35.46 -31.91 -1.64
CA GLY A 445 -35.83 -32.31 -3.00
C GLY A 445 -34.64 -32.44 -3.96
N PHE A 446 -33.42 -32.60 -3.43
CA PHE A 446 -32.23 -32.95 -4.21
C PHE A 446 -31.72 -34.33 -3.81
N ASP A 447 -31.62 -35.23 -4.78
CA ASP A 447 -31.12 -36.61 -4.58
C ASP A 447 -29.67 -36.72 -5.07
N LEU A 448 -28.74 -36.70 -4.12
CA LEU A 448 -27.32 -36.84 -4.39
C LEU A 448 -27.01 -38.30 -4.78
N LYS A 449 -26.54 -38.51 -6.02
CA LYS A 449 -26.20 -39.84 -6.56
C LYS A 449 -24.84 -40.32 -6.03
N HIS A 450 -24.75 -40.54 -4.72
CA HIS A 450 -23.55 -41.04 -4.06
C HIS A 450 -23.78 -42.44 -3.47
N GLU A 451 -22.84 -43.37 -3.68
CA GLU A 451 -22.91 -44.71 -3.09
C GLU A 451 -22.87 -44.59 -1.56
N ALA A 452 -23.90 -45.10 -0.91
CA ALA A 452 -24.17 -44.85 0.50
C ALA A 452 -23.11 -45.50 1.41
N VAL A 453 -22.32 -44.66 2.09
CA VAL A 453 -21.64 -45.03 3.33
C VAL A 453 -22.46 -44.44 4.47
N ASP A 454 -22.77 -45.24 5.49
CA ASP A 454 -23.48 -44.78 6.68
C ASP A 454 -22.63 -43.74 7.43
N GLY A 455 -22.98 -42.47 7.28
CA GLY A 455 -22.27 -41.34 7.89
C GLY A 455 -21.02 -40.93 7.12
N LEU A 456 -20.91 -39.65 6.78
CA LEU A 456 -19.75 -39.05 6.12
C LEU A 456 -18.91 -38.30 7.14
N SER A 457 -17.65 -38.68 7.26
CA SER A 457 -16.62 -37.91 7.98
C SER A 457 -16.19 -36.67 7.19
N TRP A 458 -15.60 -35.69 7.86
CA TRP A 458 -14.97 -34.54 7.19
C TRP A 458 -13.97 -34.97 6.10
N LYS A 459 -13.20 -36.04 6.34
CA LYS A 459 -12.21 -36.53 5.38
C LYS A 459 -12.84 -36.99 4.06
N GLU A 460 -14.03 -37.58 4.13
CA GLU A 460 -14.78 -38.01 2.93
C GLU A 460 -15.39 -36.80 2.22
N VAL A 461 -15.97 -35.85 2.95
CA VAL A 461 -16.46 -34.58 2.38
C VAL A 461 -15.32 -33.82 1.67
N ALA A 462 -14.15 -33.71 2.30
CA ALA A 462 -12.97 -33.05 1.73
C ALA A 462 -12.47 -33.74 0.46
N LYS A 463 -12.61 -35.07 0.36
CA LYS A 463 -12.25 -35.83 -0.84
C LYS A 463 -13.18 -35.51 -2.00
N GLU A 464 -14.49 -35.51 -1.78
CA GLU A 464 -15.45 -35.14 -2.83
C GLU A 464 -15.37 -33.66 -3.19
N LEU A 465 -15.13 -32.76 -2.22
CA LEU A 465 -14.83 -31.35 -2.49
C LEU A 465 -13.61 -31.19 -3.40
N SER A 466 -12.52 -31.92 -3.11
CA SER A 466 -11.30 -31.89 -3.92
C SER A 466 -11.53 -32.44 -5.32
N ARG A 467 -12.36 -33.48 -5.46
CA ARG A 467 -12.76 -34.05 -6.75
C ARG A 467 -13.57 -33.06 -7.57
N SER A 468 -14.62 -32.47 -6.97
CA SER A 468 -15.46 -31.43 -7.55
C SER A 468 -14.62 -30.22 -8.02
N ARG A 469 -13.59 -29.86 -7.27
CA ARG A 469 -12.71 -28.73 -7.60
C ARG A 469 -11.90 -28.92 -8.89
N ILE A 470 -11.48 -30.14 -9.24
CA ILE A 470 -10.55 -30.38 -10.38
C ILE A 470 -11.11 -29.81 -11.68
N ASP A 471 -12.39 -30.04 -11.95
CA ASP A 471 -13.03 -29.61 -13.19
C ASP A 471 -13.29 -28.09 -13.19
N LEU A 472 -13.51 -27.49 -12.02
CA LEU A 472 -13.76 -26.06 -11.85
C LEU A 472 -12.49 -25.20 -12.00
N ILE A 473 -11.30 -25.75 -11.74
CA ILE A 473 -10.01 -25.04 -11.84
C ILE A 473 -9.26 -25.32 -13.15
N ALA A 474 -9.87 -26.05 -14.08
CA ALA A 474 -9.23 -26.36 -15.36
C ALA A 474 -8.79 -25.06 -16.07
N PRO A 475 -7.54 -24.98 -16.57
CA PRO A 475 -6.99 -23.77 -17.16
C PRO A 475 -7.83 -23.35 -18.36
N ARG A 476 -8.27 -22.09 -18.37
CA ARG A 476 -9.01 -21.49 -19.48
C ARG A 476 -8.09 -20.55 -20.28
N PRO A 477 -8.30 -20.37 -21.59
CA PRO A 477 -7.45 -19.49 -22.40
C PRO A 477 -7.41 -18.06 -21.83
N ASP A 478 -6.21 -17.53 -21.58
CA ASP A 478 -6.00 -16.19 -20.98
C ASP A 478 -6.73 -15.08 -21.75
N MET A 479 -6.76 -15.16 -23.08
CA MET A 479 -7.48 -14.21 -23.94
C MET A 479 -9.01 -14.22 -23.72
N LEU A 480 -9.60 -15.34 -23.33
CA LEU A 480 -11.03 -15.39 -23.00
C LEU A 480 -11.26 -14.76 -21.62
N MET A 481 -10.47 -15.14 -20.63
CA MET A 481 -10.57 -14.56 -19.29
C MET A 481 -10.41 -13.04 -19.30
N GLN A 482 -9.43 -12.50 -20.04
CA GLN A 482 -9.27 -11.05 -20.21
C GLN A 482 -10.52 -10.38 -20.81
N ARG A 483 -11.16 -10.99 -21.82
CA ARG A 483 -12.42 -10.49 -22.40
C ARG A 483 -13.57 -10.52 -21.40
N ILE A 484 -13.63 -11.53 -20.53
CA ILE A 484 -14.64 -11.63 -19.47
C ILE A 484 -14.42 -10.52 -18.43
N HIS A 485 -13.19 -10.32 -17.95
CA HIS A 485 -12.85 -9.22 -17.03
C HIS A 485 -13.21 -7.85 -17.64
N GLN A 486 -12.93 -7.63 -18.92
CA GLN A 486 -13.32 -6.41 -19.63
C GLN A 486 -14.85 -6.23 -19.69
N SER A 487 -15.58 -7.30 -20.02
CA SER A 487 -17.05 -7.27 -20.13
C SER A 487 -17.71 -6.97 -18.79
N VAL A 488 -17.24 -7.61 -17.71
CA VAL A 488 -17.73 -7.37 -16.35
C VAL A 488 -17.39 -5.95 -15.88
N ARG A 489 -16.16 -5.49 -16.09
CA ARG A 489 -15.76 -4.11 -15.74
C ARG A 489 -16.61 -3.08 -16.49
N SER A 490 -16.92 -3.31 -17.76
CA SER A 490 -17.82 -2.44 -18.54
C SER A 490 -19.23 -2.38 -17.95
N VAL A 491 -19.83 -3.52 -17.59
CA VAL A 491 -21.18 -3.52 -16.99
C VAL A 491 -21.18 -2.88 -15.61
N TRP A 492 -20.21 -3.22 -14.76
CA TRP A 492 -20.11 -2.70 -13.40
C TRP A 492 -19.85 -1.19 -13.36
N SER A 493 -19.04 -0.66 -14.29
CA SER A 493 -18.79 0.78 -14.42
C SER A 493 -19.92 1.56 -15.10
N ASN A 494 -20.69 0.90 -15.98
CA ASN A 494 -21.79 1.51 -16.74
C ASN A 494 -23.18 1.24 -16.16
N CYS A 495 -23.33 0.98 -14.86
CA CYS A 495 -24.62 0.83 -14.16
C CYS A 495 -25.51 2.10 -14.25
N ARG A 496 -25.99 2.40 -15.45
CA ARG A 496 -27.26 3.03 -15.78
C ARG A 496 -28.26 1.88 -16.00
N PRO A 497 -29.55 2.07 -15.68
CA PRO A 497 -30.55 1.01 -15.77
C PRO A 497 -30.48 0.29 -17.12
N LEU A 498 -30.28 -1.02 -17.06
CA LEU A 498 -30.23 -1.94 -18.20
C LEU A 498 -31.63 -2.13 -18.80
N LEU A 499 -32.23 -1.05 -19.29
CA LEU A 499 -33.38 -1.09 -20.20
C LEU A 499 -33.22 0.04 -21.22
N SER A 500 -33.10 -0.34 -22.49
CA SER A 500 -32.99 0.62 -23.59
C SER A 500 -34.21 1.57 -23.60
N PRO A 501 -34.08 2.86 -23.93
CA PRO A 501 -35.18 3.82 -23.94
C PRO A 501 -36.27 3.59 -25.01
N ARG A 502 -36.30 2.44 -25.70
CA ARG A 502 -37.17 2.23 -26.87
C ARG A 502 -38.64 1.89 -26.57
N LEU A 503 -39.08 1.82 -25.31
CA LEU A 503 -40.44 1.34 -24.97
C LEU A 503 -41.31 2.24 -24.09
N LEU A 504 -40.99 3.53 -23.93
CA LEU A 504 -41.91 4.48 -23.28
C LEU A 504 -42.18 5.69 -24.18
N GLN A 505 -43.18 5.55 -25.06
CA GLN A 505 -43.88 6.67 -25.67
C GLN A 505 -44.90 7.20 -24.65
N PHE A 506 -44.84 8.49 -24.30
CA PHE A 506 -45.96 9.43 -24.08
C PHE A 506 -45.37 10.82 -23.65
N PRO A 507 -46.09 11.94 -23.84
CA PRO A 507 -45.59 13.03 -24.68
C PRO A 507 -45.11 14.28 -23.93
N HIS A 508 -44.12 14.93 -24.56
CA HIS A 508 -43.82 16.36 -24.60
C HIS A 508 -44.03 17.22 -23.34
N ARG A 509 -42.92 17.71 -22.77
CA ARG A 509 -42.72 19.15 -22.54
C ARG A 509 -41.30 19.57 -22.91
N VAL A 510 -41.25 20.50 -23.86
CA VAL A 510 -40.07 21.09 -24.48
C VAL A 510 -39.41 22.09 -23.54
N ILE A 511 -38.09 21.99 -23.34
CA ILE A 511 -37.22 23.10 -22.93
C ILE A 511 -35.97 23.04 -23.84
N PRO A 512 -35.48 24.17 -24.41
CA PRO A 512 -34.84 24.20 -25.72
C PRO A 512 -33.37 23.81 -25.72
N THR A 513 -32.98 23.10 -26.77
CA THR A 513 -31.59 22.89 -27.18
C THR A 513 -30.98 24.19 -27.72
N ARG A 514 -29.94 24.69 -27.04
CA ARG A 514 -28.80 25.38 -27.69
C ARG A 514 -27.73 24.30 -27.83
N GLY A 515 -27.22 23.91 -28.98
CA GLY A 515 -26.88 24.67 -30.17
C GLY A 515 -25.41 24.28 -30.46
N ASN A 516 -25.16 23.60 -31.57
CA ASN A 516 -23.83 23.15 -32.00
C ASN A 516 -22.80 24.28 -31.85
N ALA A 517 -21.76 24.06 -31.04
CA ALA A 517 -20.54 24.84 -31.06
C ALA A 517 -19.36 23.89 -31.31
N SER A 518 -18.81 24.01 -32.52
CA SER A 518 -17.42 23.78 -32.94
C SER A 518 -16.49 22.99 -32.00
N LYS A 519 -15.88 21.94 -32.57
CA LYS A 519 -14.60 21.36 -32.12
C LYS A 519 -13.61 22.48 -31.77
N PHE A 520 -13.44 22.79 -30.49
CA PHE A 520 -12.26 23.48 -30.01
C PHE A 520 -11.17 22.42 -29.90
N VAL A 521 -10.20 22.43 -30.81
CA VAL A 521 -8.91 21.79 -30.56
C VAL A 521 -8.28 22.60 -29.44
N TYR A 522 -8.28 22.05 -28.23
CA TYR A 522 -7.58 22.63 -27.11
C TYR A 522 -6.09 22.64 -27.44
N VAL A 523 -5.53 23.81 -27.70
CA VAL A 523 -4.08 23.99 -27.83
C VAL A 523 -3.55 24.29 -26.42
N PRO A 524 -2.72 23.41 -25.81
CA PRO A 524 -2.14 23.66 -24.50
C PRO A 524 -1.34 24.97 -24.49
N ARG A 525 -1.17 25.65 -23.35
CA ARG A 525 -0.29 26.84 -23.25
C ARG A 525 1.20 26.45 -23.33
N ASN A 526 2.09 27.38 -23.66
CA ASN A 526 3.55 27.16 -23.60
C ASN A 526 4.09 27.33 -22.17
N TYR A 527 5.11 26.55 -21.82
CA TYR A 527 5.72 26.53 -20.49
C TYR A 527 7.25 26.68 -20.59
N SER A 528 7.84 27.41 -19.65
CA SER A 528 9.30 27.52 -19.47
C SER A 528 9.84 26.51 -18.46
N ARG A 529 9.02 26.15 -17.47
CA ARG A 529 9.28 25.08 -16.49
C ARG A 529 8.20 24.00 -16.58
N VAL A 530 8.62 22.74 -16.70
CA VAL A 530 7.75 21.55 -16.72
C VAL A 530 8.06 20.68 -15.51
N GLN A 531 7.03 20.23 -14.79
CA GLN A 531 7.16 19.34 -13.63
C GLN A 531 6.42 18.03 -13.88
N VAL A 532 7.06 16.93 -13.48
CA VAL A 532 6.48 15.59 -13.50
C VAL A 532 6.63 15.02 -12.10
N SER A 533 5.60 15.24 -11.27
CA SER A 533 5.57 14.81 -9.85
C SER A 533 4.30 14.06 -9.45
N SER A 534 3.30 14.04 -10.33
CA SER A 534 2.00 13.42 -10.06
C SER A 534 1.40 12.78 -11.30
N LYS A 535 0.42 11.90 -11.11
CA LYS A 535 -0.41 11.34 -12.19
C LYS A 535 -1.03 12.42 -13.09
N GLU A 536 -1.42 13.54 -12.49
CA GLU A 536 -2.02 14.66 -13.23
C GLU A 536 -0.98 15.41 -14.07
N ASP A 537 0.24 15.57 -13.57
CA ASP A 537 1.35 16.13 -14.35
C ASP A 537 1.68 15.26 -15.57
N THR A 538 1.70 13.93 -15.42
CA THR A 538 1.98 13.01 -16.54
C THR A 538 0.90 13.10 -17.62
N LYS A 539 -0.39 13.21 -17.23
CA LYS A 539 -1.50 13.42 -18.18
C LYS A 539 -1.41 14.77 -18.88
N ARG A 540 -1.10 15.83 -18.13
CA ARG A 540 -0.90 17.18 -18.65
C ARG A 540 0.29 17.25 -19.62
N LEU A 541 1.39 16.58 -19.28
CA LEU A 541 2.58 16.45 -20.12
C LEU A 541 2.26 15.71 -21.41
N TYR A 542 1.49 14.61 -21.38
CA TYR A 542 1.09 13.92 -22.60
C TYR A 542 0.33 14.84 -23.58
N GLY A 543 -0.62 15.63 -23.08
CA GLY A 543 -1.31 16.63 -23.89
C GLY A 543 -0.36 17.69 -24.49
N LEU A 544 0.63 18.13 -23.71
CA LEU A 544 1.65 19.08 -24.14
C LEU A 544 2.58 18.50 -25.22
N LEU A 545 3.08 17.28 -25.03
CA LEU A 545 3.99 16.62 -25.97
C LEU A 545 3.33 16.36 -27.33
N LYS A 546 2.04 16.03 -27.37
CA LYS A 546 1.29 15.97 -28.64
C LYS A 546 1.34 17.29 -29.39
N SER A 547 1.19 18.41 -28.67
CA SER A 547 1.28 19.74 -29.26
C SER A 547 2.71 20.12 -29.71
N TYR A 548 3.74 19.61 -29.04
CA TYR A 548 5.15 19.82 -29.44
C TYR A 548 5.52 19.02 -30.69
N ILE A 549 4.90 17.86 -30.89
CA ILE A 549 5.12 17.06 -32.10
C ILE A 549 4.40 17.65 -33.31
N GLU A 550 3.30 18.35 -33.08
CA GLU A 550 2.62 19.14 -34.12
C GLU A 550 3.39 20.43 -34.46
N ASP A 551 3.99 21.08 -33.45
CA ASP A 551 4.81 22.28 -33.62
C ASP A 551 6.06 22.25 -32.70
N PRO A 552 7.21 21.74 -33.22
CA PRO A 552 8.45 21.62 -32.45
C PRO A 552 9.03 22.95 -31.97
N SER A 553 8.64 24.08 -32.57
CA SER A 553 9.12 25.40 -32.13
C SER A 553 8.70 25.72 -30.69
N ARG A 554 7.62 25.09 -30.22
CA ARG A 554 7.04 25.29 -28.89
C ARG A 554 7.80 24.57 -27.78
N ALA A 555 8.49 23.47 -28.11
CA ALA A 555 9.34 22.73 -27.18
C ALA A 555 10.60 23.54 -26.80
N LYS A 556 11.01 24.50 -27.64
CA LYS A 556 12.17 25.37 -27.38
C LYS A 556 12.01 26.31 -26.20
N ALA A 557 10.77 26.53 -25.74
CA ALA A 557 10.50 27.38 -24.60
C ALA A 557 10.89 26.74 -23.25
N VAL A 558 10.95 25.40 -23.19
CA VAL A 558 11.26 24.68 -21.95
C VAL A 558 12.76 24.77 -21.65
N THR A 559 13.11 25.42 -20.55
CA THR A 559 14.48 25.58 -20.06
C THR A 559 14.72 24.86 -18.74
N GLU A 560 13.66 24.55 -18.00
CA GLU A 560 13.73 23.95 -16.66
C GLU A 560 12.79 22.74 -16.55
N VAL A 561 13.31 21.64 -15.99
CA VAL A 561 12.54 20.41 -15.79
C VAL A 561 12.69 19.89 -14.37
N VAL A 562 11.57 19.48 -13.76
CA VAL A 562 11.51 18.84 -12.44
C VAL A 562 10.95 17.43 -12.60
N VAL A 563 11.69 16.42 -12.13
CA VAL A 563 11.26 15.02 -12.12
C VAL A 563 11.28 14.51 -10.69
N ASP A 564 10.09 14.24 -10.16
CA ASP A 564 9.89 13.55 -8.89
C ASP A 564 9.09 12.28 -9.13
N ALA A 565 9.78 11.14 -9.04
CA ALA A 565 9.18 9.83 -9.25
C ALA A 565 8.86 9.06 -7.97
N THR A 566 9.09 9.68 -6.80
CA THR A 566 8.88 9.06 -5.49
C THR A 566 7.41 8.63 -5.26
N PRO A 567 6.37 9.37 -5.73
CA PRO A 567 4.98 8.93 -5.59
C PRO A 567 4.61 7.63 -6.33
N TRP A 568 5.50 7.05 -7.12
CA TRP A 568 5.24 5.88 -7.97
C TRP A 568 5.98 4.59 -7.54
N ILE A 569 6.75 4.61 -6.43
CA ILE A 569 7.60 3.50 -5.97
C ILE A 569 6.81 2.23 -5.64
N TYR A 570 5.63 2.35 -5.01
CA TYR A 570 4.84 1.18 -4.63
C TYR A 570 4.09 0.53 -5.81
N ALA A 571 4.24 1.04 -7.03
CA ALA A 571 3.64 0.46 -8.23
C ALA A 571 4.59 -0.47 -9.01
N SER A 572 5.87 -0.60 -8.65
CA SER A 572 6.88 -1.30 -9.47
C SER A 572 7.65 -2.45 -8.79
N THR A 573 7.14 -3.06 -7.72
CA THR A 573 7.76 -4.29 -7.16
C THR A 573 7.45 -5.55 -7.98
N SER A 574 6.64 -5.45 -9.03
CA SER A 574 6.56 -6.52 -10.04
C SER A 574 7.83 -6.50 -10.89
N LYS A 575 8.66 -7.54 -10.74
CA LYS A 575 9.74 -7.91 -11.67
C LYS A 575 9.37 -7.51 -13.10
N VAL A 576 10.31 -6.90 -13.83
CA VAL A 576 10.19 -6.68 -15.28
C VAL A 576 9.81 -8.01 -15.92
N VAL A 577 8.52 -8.19 -16.20
CA VAL A 577 8.02 -9.35 -16.91
C VAL A 577 8.62 -9.25 -18.31
N GLN A 578 9.37 -10.27 -18.74
CA GLN A 578 9.79 -10.39 -20.13
C GLN A 578 8.55 -10.19 -21.00
N TYR A 579 8.58 -9.14 -21.83
CA TYR A 579 7.50 -8.79 -22.76
C TYR A 579 7.45 -9.81 -23.90
N ASP A 580 7.13 -11.05 -23.59
CA ASP A 580 6.85 -12.07 -24.58
C ASP A 580 5.47 -11.82 -25.19
N GLU A 581 5.48 -11.72 -26.51
CA GLU A 581 4.32 -11.75 -27.41
C GLU A 581 3.38 -10.53 -27.43
N LEU A 582 3.90 -9.41 -27.94
CA LEU A 582 3.05 -8.50 -28.73
C LEU A 582 3.19 -8.88 -30.22
N PRO A 583 2.09 -9.08 -30.97
CA PRO A 583 2.17 -9.44 -32.38
C PRO A 583 2.89 -8.33 -33.17
N ALA A 584 3.97 -8.72 -33.84
CA ALA A 584 4.85 -7.83 -34.62
C ALA A 584 4.17 -7.21 -35.87
N SER A 585 2.92 -7.53 -36.16
CA SER A 585 2.27 -7.18 -37.43
C SER A 585 0.80 -6.76 -37.24
N MET A 586 0.60 -5.48 -36.92
CA MET A 586 -0.53 -4.76 -37.51
C MET A 586 0.06 -3.79 -38.53
N GLY A 587 -0.22 -4.05 -39.81
CA GLY A 587 0.29 -3.30 -40.95
C GLY A 587 -0.02 -1.82 -40.80
N TYR A 588 1.01 -0.98 -40.91
CA TYR A 588 0.96 0.47 -40.76
C TYR A 588 0.22 1.20 -41.89
N GLU A 589 -0.39 0.48 -42.82
CA GLU A 589 -1.00 1.05 -44.03
C GLU A 589 -2.48 1.47 -43.83
N GLU A 590 -3.11 1.15 -42.69
CA GLU A 590 -4.52 1.50 -42.42
C GLU A 590 -4.72 2.61 -41.37
N LEU A 591 -3.66 3.23 -40.86
CA LEU A 591 -3.73 4.20 -39.76
C LEU A 591 -3.54 5.64 -40.26
N GLY A 592 -4.60 6.46 -40.16
CA GLY A 592 -4.62 7.87 -40.57
C GLY A 592 -3.67 8.79 -39.77
N ASP A 593 -3.53 10.05 -40.19
CA ASP A 593 -2.51 11.00 -39.71
C ASP A 593 -2.84 11.68 -38.36
N SER A 594 -2.97 10.89 -37.28
CA SER A 594 -3.22 11.42 -35.92
C SER A 594 -1.92 11.75 -35.17
N SER A 595 -2.01 12.71 -34.24
CA SER A 595 -0.90 13.13 -33.37
C SER A 595 -0.30 11.97 -32.55
N GLU A 596 -1.13 10.97 -32.24
CA GLU A 596 -0.79 9.76 -31.51
C GLU A 596 0.07 8.77 -32.33
N ILE A 597 -0.06 8.77 -33.65
CA ILE A 597 0.81 7.97 -34.52
C ILE A 597 2.15 8.69 -34.73
N ARG A 598 2.13 10.02 -34.79
CA ARG A 598 3.35 10.84 -34.91
C ARG A 598 4.26 10.71 -33.69
N ILE A 599 3.71 10.72 -32.47
CA ILE A 599 4.51 10.52 -31.23
C ILE A 599 5.17 9.14 -31.15
N ARG A 600 4.49 8.10 -31.62
CA ARG A 600 5.02 6.74 -31.68
C ARG A 600 6.12 6.60 -32.73
N ARG A 601 5.92 7.17 -33.92
CA ARG A 601 6.96 7.23 -34.95
C ARG A 601 8.20 7.96 -34.42
N TYR A 602 8.01 9.11 -33.77
CA TYR A 602 9.11 9.88 -33.19
C TYR A 602 9.91 9.06 -32.16
N ALA A 603 9.24 8.38 -31.21
CA ALA A 603 9.89 7.53 -30.22
C ALA A 603 10.79 6.44 -30.83
N ARG A 604 10.35 5.80 -31.94
CA ARG A 604 11.15 4.79 -32.65
C ARG A 604 12.39 5.34 -33.36
N HIS A 605 12.44 6.65 -33.64
CA HIS A 605 13.57 7.30 -34.32
C HIS A 605 14.60 7.92 -33.34
N LEU A 606 14.37 7.83 -32.02
CA LEU A 606 15.26 8.38 -30.99
C LEU A 606 16.58 7.59 -30.81
N ASP A 607 16.85 6.58 -31.65
CA ASP A 607 18.10 5.81 -31.67
C ASP A 607 18.43 5.19 -30.28
N LEU A 608 17.40 4.83 -29.51
CA LEU A 608 17.49 4.39 -28.12
C LEU A 608 18.07 2.97 -27.95
N GLY A 609 18.34 2.24 -29.04
CA GLY A 609 18.56 0.79 -29.04
C GLY A 609 17.25 0.00 -29.06
N ASN A 610 17.28 -1.24 -29.56
CA ASN A 610 16.06 -2.02 -29.84
C ASN A 610 15.17 -2.19 -28.59
N GLU A 611 15.74 -2.54 -27.44
CA GLU A 611 14.97 -2.88 -26.24
C GLU A 611 14.26 -1.68 -25.60
N THR A 612 14.96 -0.56 -25.36
CA THR A 612 14.36 0.66 -24.79
C THR A 612 13.38 1.34 -25.77
N ALA A 613 13.70 1.37 -27.07
CA ALA A 613 12.80 1.92 -28.08
C ALA A 613 11.51 1.10 -28.21
N ASP A 614 11.63 -0.23 -28.18
CA ASP A 614 10.49 -1.13 -28.21
C ASP A 614 9.65 -0.98 -26.94
N GLN A 615 10.26 -0.82 -25.76
CA GLN A 615 9.54 -0.58 -24.52
C GLN A 615 8.73 0.73 -24.57
N VAL A 616 9.33 1.84 -25.01
CA VAL A 616 8.64 3.14 -25.14
C VAL A 616 7.52 3.07 -26.17
N ASP A 617 7.73 2.45 -27.34
CA ASP A 617 6.67 2.29 -28.33
C ASP A 617 5.55 1.36 -27.84
N LYS A 618 5.88 0.28 -27.11
CA LYS A 618 4.89 -0.61 -26.48
C LYS A 618 4.02 0.16 -25.47
N ILE A 619 4.63 1.00 -24.62
CA ILE A 619 3.93 1.87 -23.66
C ILE A 619 3.01 2.88 -24.38
N LEU A 620 3.51 3.55 -25.42
CA LEU A 620 2.71 4.52 -26.19
C LEU A 620 1.60 3.85 -27.02
N SER A 621 1.83 2.62 -27.51
CA SER A 621 0.84 1.77 -28.19
C SER A 621 -0.27 1.34 -27.25
N TRP A 622 0.04 1.08 -25.98
CA TRP A 622 -0.94 0.86 -24.93
C TRP A 622 -1.77 2.13 -24.68
N LYS A 623 -1.13 3.30 -24.49
CA LYS A 623 -1.86 4.55 -24.24
C LYS A 623 -2.79 4.98 -25.39
N TYR A 624 -2.38 4.75 -26.65
CA TYR A 624 -3.24 4.98 -27.81
C TYR A 624 -4.53 4.16 -27.77
N ARG A 625 -4.47 2.94 -27.22
CA ARG A 625 -5.62 2.05 -27.03
C ARG A 625 -6.45 2.39 -25.78
N GLU A 626 -5.96 3.28 -24.92
CA GLU A 626 -6.48 3.55 -23.58
C GLU A 626 -7.47 4.73 -23.48
N TYR A 627 -8.11 5.13 -24.58
CA TYR A 627 -9.37 5.91 -24.45
C TYR A 627 -10.55 5.08 -23.93
N GLU A 628 -10.32 3.84 -23.47
CA GLU A 628 -11.35 2.94 -22.93
C GLU A 628 -10.99 2.07 -21.70
N PHE A 629 -9.84 2.17 -21.01
CA PHE A 629 -9.59 1.31 -19.82
C PHE A 629 -8.68 1.96 -18.76
N MET A 630 -8.82 1.57 -17.48
CA MET A 630 -7.88 1.91 -16.40
C MET A 630 -7.16 0.65 -15.93
N LEU A 631 -5.83 0.62 -16.03
CA LEU A 631 -4.93 -0.31 -15.33
C LEU A 631 -3.68 0.43 -14.85
N GLN A 632 -3.14 0.01 -13.71
CA GLN A 632 -1.94 0.52 -13.05
C GLN A 632 -0.67 0.30 -13.90
N LYS A 633 -0.40 1.18 -14.86
CA LYS A 633 0.89 1.31 -15.56
C LYS A 633 1.34 2.78 -15.62
N GLU A 634 0.93 3.58 -14.65
CA GLU A 634 1.19 5.03 -14.67
C GLU A 634 2.67 5.38 -14.45
N SER A 635 3.40 4.54 -13.71
CA SER A 635 4.86 4.58 -13.61
C SER A 635 5.53 4.28 -14.96
N GLU A 636 5.06 3.25 -15.67
CA GLU A 636 5.57 2.94 -17.03
C GLU A 636 5.24 4.05 -18.03
N PHE A 637 4.04 4.63 -17.93
CA PHE A 637 3.64 5.74 -18.78
C PHE A 637 4.45 7.01 -18.51
N SER A 638 4.77 7.32 -17.25
CA SER A 638 5.61 8.46 -16.89
C SER A 638 7.04 8.32 -17.41
N ILE A 639 7.60 7.10 -17.44
CA ILE A 639 8.90 6.80 -18.08
C ILE A 639 8.92 7.26 -19.53
N ALA A 640 7.93 6.85 -20.34
CA ALA A 640 7.84 7.25 -21.74
C ALA A 640 7.68 8.77 -21.91
N MET A 641 6.91 9.42 -21.02
CA MET A 641 6.72 10.87 -21.07
C MET A 641 7.99 11.65 -20.74
N ILE A 642 8.79 11.20 -19.76
CA ILE A 642 10.05 11.85 -19.37
C ILE A 642 11.10 11.73 -20.50
N ILE A 643 11.25 10.54 -21.09
CA ILE A 643 12.15 10.33 -22.25
C ILE A 643 11.77 11.25 -23.41
N LEU A 644 10.47 11.31 -23.73
CA LEU A 644 9.98 12.19 -24.80
C LEU A 644 10.19 13.67 -24.48
N LEU A 645 9.97 14.09 -23.23
CA LEU A 645 10.23 15.46 -22.79
C LEU A 645 11.70 15.86 -22.98
N PHE A 646 12.64 15.04 -22.51
CA PHE A 646 14.08 15.27 -22.67
C PHE A 646 14.52 15.28 -24.14
N SER A 647 13.90 14.44 -24.96
CA SER A 647 14.24 14.36 -26.39
C SER A 647 13.73 15.56 -27.22
N LEU A 648 12.52 16.05 -26.92
CA LEU A 648 11.87 17.11 -27.69
C LEU A 648 12.34 18.52 -27.26
N CYS A 649 12.77 18.68 -26.02
CA CYS A 649 13.14 19.97 -25.45
C CYS A 649 14.66 20.21 -25.48
N GLU A 650 15.15 20.78 -26.58
CA GLU A 650 16.59 21.00 -26.82
C GLU A 650 17.25 22.09 -25.95
N ASN A 651 16.47 22.88 -25.22
CA ASN A 651 16.93 24.06 -24.47
C ASN A 651 16.94 23.87 -22.94
N ILE A 652 16.75 22.63 -22.45
CA ILE A 652 16.83 22.33 -21.02
C ILE A 652 18.24 22.71 -20.52
N SER A 653 18.30 23.70 -19.63
CA SER A 653 19.52 24.18 -18.97
C SER A 653 19.58 23.84 -17.50
N THR A 654 18.42 23.58 -16.87
CA THR A 654 18.32 23.27 -15.43
C THR A 654 17.44 22.02 -15.22
N LEU A 655 17.92 21.08 -14.42
CA LEU A 655 17.24 19.82 -14.12
C LEU A 655 17.21 19.55 -12.61
N TYR A 656 16.03 19.25 -12.08
CA TYR A 656 15.82 18.83 -10.70
C TYR A 656 15.40 17.36 -10.68
N LEU A 657 16.09 16.52 -9.92
CA LEU A 657 15.87 15.07 -9.84
C LEU A 657 15.68 14.60 -8.41
N ALA A 658 14.59 13.89 -8.14
CA ALA A 658 14.38 13.18 -6.88
C ALA A 658 15.03 11.78 -6.86
N GLU A 659 15.09 11.15 -5.69
CA GLU A 659 15.87 9.94 -5.43
C GLU A 659 15.41 8.64 -6.15
N ASN A 660 14.23 8.61 -6.77
CA ASN A 660 13.62 7.38 -7.31
C ASN A 660 13.42 7.37 -8.84
N LEU A 661 14.48 7.66 -9.60
CA LEU A 661 14.43 7.66 -11.06
C LEU A 661 14.39 6.23 -11.65
N GLN A 662 13.49 5.99 -12.61
CA GLN A 662 13.26 4.68 -13.21
C GLN A 662 14.34 4.29 -14.25
N GLN A 663 14.71 3.00 -14.31
CA GLN A 663 15.84 2.49 -15.12
C GLN A 663 15.87 2.94 -16.60
N PRO A 664 14.77 2.90 -17.38
CA PRO A 664 14.84 3.29 -18.78
C PRO A 664 15.15 4.79 -19.00
N VAL A 665 14.80 5.64 -18.02
CA VAL A 665 15.18 7.07 -18.04
C VAL A 665 16.67 7.21 -17.74
N MET A 666 17.18 6.45 -16.77
CA MET A 666 18.61 6.41 -16.45
C MET A 666 19.45 5.95 -17.66
N ASP A 667 19.05 4.88 -18.34
CA ASP A 667 19.72 4.39 -19.55
C ASP A 667 19.74 5.43 -20.67
N TYR A 668 18.66 6.19 -20.83
CA TYR A 668 18.57 7.26 -21.82
C TYR A 668 19.53 8.41 -21.52
N MET A 669 19.58 8.85 -20.26
CA MET A 669 20.51 9.88 -19.81
C MET A 669 21.97 9.42 -19.92
N LEU A 670 22.27 8.17 -19.55
CA LEU A 670 23.61 7.60 -19.65
C LEU A 670 24.09 7.56 -21.12
N LYS A 671 23.24 7.15 -22.06
CA LYS A 671 23.54 7.21 -23.51
C LYS A 671 23.79 8.64 -23.98
N ALA A 672 23.08 9.62 -23.44
CA ALA A 672 23.26 11.03 -23.77
C ALA A 672 24.60 11.57 -23.26
N ASN A 673 24.95 11.22 -22.03
CA ASN A 673 26.20 11.60 -21.37
C ASN A 673 27.44 11.07 -22.11
N TYR A 674 27.37 9.84 -22.62
CA TYR A 674 28.45 9.22 -23.38
C TYR A 674 28.33 9.43 -24.90
N ALA A 675 27.44 10.32 -25.35
CA ALA A 675 27.21 10.64 -26.76
C ALA A 675 26.98 9.41 -27.67
N GLN A 676 26.29 8.40 -27.15
CA GLN A 676 26.00 7.13 -27.83
C GLN A 676 24.76 7.19 -28.73
N MET A 677 24.21 8.38 -28.97
CA MET A 677 23.05 8.63 -29.82
C MET A 677 23.42 9.60 -30.93
N LYS A 678 22.81 9.46 -32.11
CA LYS A 678 23.01 10.40 -33.24
C LYS A 678 22.71 11.86 -32.89
N SER A 679 21.75 12.08 -31.99
CA SER A 679 21.36 13.41 -31.52
C SER A 679 21.15 13.33 -30.01
N PRO A 680 22.23 13.40 -29.22
CA PRO A 680 22.12 13.22 -27.78
C PRO A 680 21.33 14.39 -27.17
N PRO A 681 20.36 14.13 -26.28
CA PRO A 681 19.61 15.15 -25.56
C PRO A 681 20.48 15.80 -24.48
N LEU A 682 19.94 16.79 -23.78
CA LEU A 682 20.54 17.42 -22.58
C LEU A 682 21.94 18.06 -22.78
N GLN A 683 22.39 18.27 -24.03
CA GLN A 683 23.73 18.83 -24.30
C GLN A 683 23.90 20.29 -23.84
N LYS A 684 22.79 21.00 -23.54
CA LYS A 684 22.78 22.35 -22.99
C LYS A 684 22.53 22.39 -21.47
N LEU A 685 22.45 21.22 -20.82
CA LEU A 685 22.20 21.13 -19.39
C LEU A 685 23.40 21.69 -18.61
N LYS A 686 23.16 22.73 -17.81
CA LYS A 686 24.18 23.44 -17.03
C LYS A 686 24.09 23.16 -15.54
N HIS A 687 22.88 23.06 -15.01
CA HIS A 687 22.65 22.96 -13.57
C HIS A 687 21.80 21.73 -13.27
N VAL A 688 22.29 20.89 -12.35
CA VAL A 688 21.54 19.73 -11.86
C VAL A 688 21.45 19.82 -10.34
N ARG A 689 20.25 19.65 -9.79
CA ARG A 689 20.03 19.57 -8.35
C ARG A 689 19.30 18.27 -7.98
N PHE A 690 19.89 17.52 -7.06
CA PHE A 690 19.26 16.37 -6.42
C PHE A 690 18.52 16.82 -5.15
N PHE A 691 17.34 16.27 -4.89
CA PHE A 691 16.49 16.67 -3.76
C PHE A 691 15.62 15.51 -3.27
N ALA A 692 15.04 15.65 -2.08
CA ALA A 692 14.14 14.65 -1.49
C ALA A 692 12.74 14.74 -2.11
N GLY A 693 12.23 13.64 -2.66
CA GLY A 693 10.91 13.58 -3.28
C GLY A 693 9.76 13.80 -2.30
N ALA A 694 8.56 14.05 -2.84
CA ALA A 694 7.39 14.52 -2.08
C ALA A 694 6.83 13.57 -1.01
N GLN A 695 7.30 12.31 -0.93
CA GLN A 695 6.91 11.36 0.12
C GLN A 695 8.00 11.13 1.16
N SER A 696 9.16 11.77 1.01
CA SER A 696 10.27 11.63 1.93
C SER A 696 10.02 12.49 3.17
N ASP A 697 10.10 11.87 4.35
CA ASP A 697 9.93 12.55 5.63
C ASP A 697 10.95 13.68 5.74
N GLU A 698 10.46 14.91 5.97
CA GLU A 698 11.28 16.12 5.90
C GLU A 698 12.35 16.19 6.99
N ARG A 699 12.23 15.35 8.02
CA ARG A 699 13.10 15.32 9.21
C ARG A 699 14.29 14.37 9.09
N VAL A 700 14.29 13.46 8.11
CA VAL A 700 15.33 12.44 7.91
C VAL A 700 16.02 12.60 6.57
N TYR A 701 17.27 12.14 6.45
CA TYR A 701 17.95 12.08 5.17
C TYR A 701 17.23 11.13 4.20
N SER A 702 17.18 11.54 2.93
CA SER A 702 16.71 10.69 1.83
C SER A 702 17.87 9.90 1.22
N ALA A 703 17.74 8.59 1.15
CA ALA A 703 18.78 7.71 0.62
C ALA A 703 18.86 7.79 -0.92
N LEU A 704 20.05 8.08 -1.46
CA LEU A 704 20.29 8.20 -2.91
C LEU A 704 21.54 7.42 -3.34
N ASN A 705 21.48 6.72 -4.47
CA ASN A 705 22.69 6.26 -5.17
C ASN A 705 23.37 7.45 -5.87
N ILE A 706 24.05 8.28 -5.08
CA ILE A 706 24.62 9.57 -5.51
C ILE A 706 25.60 9.36 -6.68
N LEU A 707 26.48 8.36 -6.59
CA LEU A 707 27.46 8.06 -7.62
C LEU A 707 26.80 7.58 -8.92
N GLY A 708 25.80 6.70 -8.84
CA GLY A 708 25.01 6.30 -10.01
C GLY A 708 24.36 7.49 -10.72
N PHE A 709 23.78 8.42 -9.96
CA PHE A 709 23.12 9.62 -10.52
C PHE A 709 24.12 10.60 -11.16
N ILE A 710 25.30 10.79 -10.56
CA ILE A 710 26.36 11.62 -11.17
C ILE A 710 26.86 10.98 -12.48
N GLN A 711 26.91 9.64 -12.55
CA GLN A 711 27.33 8.92 -13.76
C GLN A 711 26.44 9.27 -14.97
N LEU A 712 25.16 9.56 -14.73
CA LEU A 712 24.19 9.93 -15.77
C LEU A 712 24.47 11.28 -16.44
N ILE A 713 25.31 12.15 -15.84
CA ILE A 713 25.46 13.56 -16.27
C ILE A 713 26.89 14.07 -16.37
N HIS A 714 27.87 13.45 -15.70
CA HIS A 714 29.18 14.07 -15.45
C HIS A 714 29.96 14.53 -16.70
N ARG A 715 29.75 13.91 -17.87
CA ARG A 715 30.44 14.23 -19.14
C ARG A 715 29.64 15.12 -20.07
N LEU A 716 28.43 15.55 -19.69
CA LEU A 716 27.65 16.47 -20.49
C LEU A 716 28.45 17.76 -20.72
N PRO A 717 28.55 18.24 -21.98
CA PRO A 717 29.53 19.26 -22.36
C PRO A 717 29.29 20.63 -21.73
N ALA A 718 28.03 20.94 -21.38
CA ALA A 718 27.63 22.21 -20.79
C ALA A 718 27.46 22.16 -19.27
N LEU A 719 27.70 21.01 -18.61
CA LEU A 719 27.45 20.86 -17.18
C LEU A 719 28.40 21.77 -16.38
N GLU A 720 27.83 22.62 -15.53
CA GLU A 720 28.55 23.61 -14.72
C GLU A 720 28.39 23.33 -13.22
N THR A 721 27.16 23.05 -12.76
CA THR A 721 26.83 22.91 -11.33
C THR A 721 26.11 21.60 -11.06
N VAL A 722 26.55 20.90 -10.01
CA VAL A 722 25.82 19.80 -9.36
C VAL A 722 25.58 20.19 -7.91
N ALA A 723 24.31 20.18 -7.48
CA ALA A 723 23.90 20.53 -6.12
C ALA A 723 23.06 19.40 -5.50
N MET A 724 23.12 19.25 -4.18
CA MET A 724 22.26 18.33 -3.42
C MET A 724 21.96 18.85 -2.02
N ASP A 725 20.78 18.49 -1.52
CA ASP A 725 20.26 18.95 -0.23
C ASP A 725 19.44 17.85 0.46
N GLY A 726 19.70 17.56 1.73
CA GLY A 726 18.91 16.62 2.53
C GLY A 726 19.12 15.12 2.21
N MET A 727 20.23 14.74 1.58
CA MET A 727 20.47 13.38 1.07
C MET A 727 21.45 12.59 1.95
N CYS A 728 21.34 11.26 1.99
CA CYS A 728 22.40 10.38 2.48
C CYS A 728 22.84 9.34 1.45
N ASP A 729 24.08 8.86 1.56
CA ASP A 729 24.56 7.75 0.74
C ASP A 729 23.93 6.40 1.16
N TYR A 730 23.49 5.63 0.16
CA TYR A 730 22.95 4.27 0.37
C TYR A 730 24.00 3.23 -0.03
N GLN A 731 24.26 2.24 0.84
CA GLN A 731 25.20 1.14 0.59
C GLN A 731 24.71 0.17 -0.50
N ALA A 732 24.95 0.49 -1.78
CA ALA A 732 24.91 -0.46 -2.89
C ALA A 732 25.68 0.07 -4.13
N GLU A 733 26.53 -0.80 -4.69
CA GLU A 733 27.28 -0.69 -5.96
C GLU A 733 28.44 0.33 -6.04
N GLN A 734 29.68 -0.19 -6.12
CA GLN A 734 30.88 0.59 -6.41
C GLN A 734 30.85 1.08 -7.87
N THR A 735 30.19 2.21 -8.12
CA THR A 735 30.23 2.85 -9.44
C THR A 735 31.63 3.42 -9.68
N PHE A 736 32.37 2.85 -10.62
CA PHE A 736 33.72 3.30 -10.96
C PHE A 736 33.69 4.63 -11.74
N PHE A 737 34.49 5.60 -11.29
CA PHE A 737 34.79 6.82 -12.03
C PHE A 737 36.28 6.90 -12.33
N VAL A 738 36.61 7.39 -13.52
CA VAL A 738 37.98 7.85 -13.81
C VAL A 738 38.08 9.29 -13.33
N PRO A 739 38.98 9.62 -12.38
CA PRO A 739 39.19 10.98 -11.92
C PRO A 739 39.51 11.94 -13.08
N GLY A 740 39.03 13.18 -12.99
CA GLY A 740 39.33 14.19 -14.00
C GLY A 740 38.58 14.02 -15.33
N THR A 741 37.44 13.32 -15.36
CA THR A 741 36.67 13.12 -16.60
C THR A 741 35.41 13.96 -16.70
N GLY A 742 34.89 14.47 -15.58
CA GLY A 742 33.68 15.28 -15.53
C GLY A 742 33.89 16.74 -15.93
N ASN A 743 32.83 17.38 -16.43
CA ASN A 743 32.86 18.80 -16.85
C ASN A 743 32.34 19.77 -15.79
N MET A 744 31.71 19.27 -14.71
CA MET A 744 31.20 20.12 -13.64
C MET A 744 32.32 20.97 -13.02
N LYS A 745 31.98 22.20 -12.65
CA LYS A 745 32.91 23.19 -12.06
C LYS A 745 32.54 23.54 -10.63
N ARG A 746 31.29 23.35 -10.26
CA ARG A 746 30.74 23.68 -8.94
C ARG A 746 30.01 22.48 -8.37
N LEU A 747 30.39 22.12 -7.16
CA LEU A 747 29.78 21.03 -6.40
C LEU A 747 29.30 21.57 -5.06
N GLU A 748 27.98 21.52 -4.85
CA GLU A 748 27.32 22.04 -3.65
C GLU A 748 26.61 20.88 -2.93
N ILE A 749 27.03 20.59 -1.71
CA ILE A 749 26.49 19.54 -0.85
C ILE A 749 26.06 20.21 0.44
N THR A 750 24.77 20.29 0.70
CA THR A 750 24.22 21.04 1.84
C THR A 750 23.30 20.11 2.64
N HIS A 751 23.41 20.07 3.96
CA HIS A 751 22.60 19.19 4.81
C HIS A 751 22.54 17.74 4.28
N CYS A 752 23.69 17.17 3.94
CA CYS A 752 23.77 15.78 3.50
C CYS A 752 24.64 14.95 4.45
N ASP A 753 24.36 13.66 4.52
CA ASP A 753 25.18 12.67 5.22
C ASP A 753 25.84 11.75 4.19
N ILE A 754 27.08 12.08 3.80
CA ILE A 754 27.82 11.36 2.77
C ILE A 754 29.11 10.85 3.37
N SER A 755 29.32 9.54 3.31
CA SER A 755 30.54 8.93 3.80
C SER A 755 31.82 9.52 3.14
N PRO A 756 32.93 9.68 3.89
CA PRO A 756 34.14 10.37 3.41
C PRO A 756 34.75 9.77 2.12
N SER A 757 34.61 8.46 1.93
CA SER A 757 35.10 7.76 0.74
C SER A 757 34.33 8.15 -0.52
N PHE A 758 33.01 8.26 -0.45
CA PHE A 758 32.17 8.69 -1.57
C PHE A 758 32.39 10.16 -1.90
N LEU A 759 32.52 11.00 -0.87
CA LEU A 759 32.82 12.41 -1.03
C LEU A 759 34.16 12.64 -1.76
N ALA A 760 35.19 11.87 -1.41
CA ALA A 760 36.48 11.93 -2.10
C ALA A 760 36.36 11.55 -3.59
N VAL A 761 35.56 10.53 -3.91
CA VAL A 761 35.26 10.16 -5.31
C VAL A 761 34.59 11.32 -6.02
N MET A 762 33.52 11.90 -5.45
CA MET A 762 32.77 13.00 -6.06
C MET A 762 33.66 14.21 -6.39
N ILE A 763 34.52 14.60 -5.45
CA ILE A 763 35.48 15.70 -5.64
C ILE A 763 36.48 15.35 -6.76
N SER A 764 36.85 14.09 -6.95
CA SER A 764 37.82 13.67 -7.96
C SER A 764 37.27 13.61 -9.40
N ILE A 765 35.94 13.54 -9.57
CA ILE A 765 35.27 13.43 -10.88
C ILE A 765 35.59 14.59 -11.84
N PRO A 766 35.43 15.88 -11.46
CA PRO A 766 35.63 16.99 -12.39
C PRO A 766 37.07 17.12 -12.89
N LYS A 767 37.24 17.68 -14.10
CA LYS A 767 38.55 18.05 -14.66
C LYS A 767 39.23 19.20 -13.90
N ALA A 768 38.42 20.14 -13.45
CA ALA A 768 38.85 21.36 -12.77
C ALA A 768 37.67 21.88 -11.93
N LEU A 769 37.67 21.54 -10.65
CA LEU A 769 36.69 22.07 -9.70
C LEU A 769 37.08 23.51 -9.34
N GLU A 770 36.14 24.44 -9.52
CA GLU A 770 36.32 25.88 -9.24
C GLU A 770 35.66 26.28 -7.92
N GLU A 771 34.52 25.68 -7.56
CA GLU A 771 33.80 25.96 -6.32
C GLU A 771 33.36 24.64 -5.64
N PHE A 772 33.68 24.50 -4.35
CA PHE A 772 33.24 23.37 -3.54
C PHE A 772 32.59 23.87 -2.26
N LYS A 773 31.34 23.46 -2.05
CA LYS A 773 30.58 23.73 -0.83
C LYS A 773 30.16 22.41 -0.18
N LEU A 774 30.43 22.26 1.10
CA LEU A 774 30.00 21.14 1.91
C LEU A 774 29.51 21.63 3.29
N SER A 775 28.28 21.29 3.62
CA SER A 775 27.71 21.38 4.96
C SER A 775 27.04 20.04 5.29
N ILE A 776 27.37 19.47 6.45
CA ILE A 776 26.78 18.21 6.96
C ILE A 776 25.69 18.50 7.99
N GLY A 777 24.90 17.50 8.39
CA GLY A 777 23.92 17.63 9.49
C GLY A 777 22.61 18.35 9.12
N GLY A 778 21.76 18.66 10.12
CA GLY A 778 20.47 19.33 9.93
C GLY A 778 19.26 18.42 9.72
N LEU A 779 19.46 17.10 9.57
CA LEU A 779 18.43 16.05 9.49
C LEU A 779 18.83 14.81 10.29
N TRP A 780 17.87 13.93 10.61
CA TRP A 780 18.10 12.68 11.34
C TRP A 780 18.60 11.57 10.42
N THR A 781 19.62 10.83 10.88
CA THR A 781 20.00 9.53 10.32
C THR A 781 18.96 8.47 10.73
N ARG A 782 18.65 7.53 9.82
CA ARG A 782 17.60 6.53 10.06
C ARG A 782 17.94 5.51 11.15
N ASP A 783 19.23 5.29 11.39
CA ASP A 783 19.77 4.35 12.36
C ASP A 783 20.24 5.04 13.66
N GLY A 784 20.14 6.38 13.73
CA GLY A 784 20.61 7.17 14.86
C GLY A 784 22.14 7.25 14.96
N ALA A 785 22.88 6.92 13.89
CA ALA A 785 24.32 7.13 13.83
C ALA A 785 24.67 8.63 13.74
N ASP A 786 25.85 8.99 14.26
CA ASP A 786 26.40 10.34 14.09
C ASP A 786 26.84 10.53 12.62
N THR A 787 26.61 11.71 12.04
CA THR A 787 27.09 12.05 10.69
C THR A 787 28.62 12.12 10.68
N CYS A 788 29.28 11.38 9.79
CA CYS A 788 30.74 11.25 9.77
C CYS A 788 31.37 12.14 8.68
N SER A 789 32.04 13.23 9.06
CA SER A 789 32.92 13.99 8.18
C SER A 789 34.37 13.92 8.67
N GLU A 790 35.26 13.42 7.82
CA GLU A 790 36.68 13.31 8.12
C GLU A 790 37.46 14.29 7.21
N PRO A 791 37.90 15.46 7.72
CA PRO A 791 38.54 16.52 6.93
C PRO A 791 39.75 16.05 6.10
N PHE A 792 40.43 15.01 6.58
CA PHE A 792 41.55 14.37 5.90
C PHE A 792 41.21 13.86 4.49
N TYR A 793 40.09 13.14 4.32
CA TYR A 793 39.72 12.57 3.02
C TYR A 793 39.34 13.67 2.01
N ILE A 794 38.71 14.73 2.51
CA ILE A 794 38.36 15.92 1.72
C ILE A 794 39.63 16.61 1.21
N ALA A 795 40.63 16.80 2.09
CA ALA A 795 41.91 17.39 1.74
C ALA A 795 42.62 16.64 0.62
N LYS A 796 42.68 15.31 0.74
CA LYS A 796 43.30 14.43 -0.26
C LYS A 796 42.63 14.59 -1.62
N ALA A 797 41.30 14.64 -1.67
CA ALA A 797 40.58 14.81 -2.93
C ALA A 797 40.73 16.22 -3.52
N LEU A 798 40.67 17.27 -2.70
CA LEU A 798 40.85 18.65 -3.14
C LEU A 798 42.25 18.94 -3.70
N SER A 799 43.27 18.16 -3.32
CA SER A 799 44.63 18.32 -3.84
C SER A 799 44.71 18.21 -5.38
N ALA A 800 43.82 17.43 -6.00
CA ALA A 800 43.70 17.33 -7.46
C ALA A 800 43.30 18.65 -8.12
N HIS A 801 42.64 19.55 -7.36
CA HIS A 801 42.08 20.82 -7.83
C HIS A 801 42.83 22.05 -7.33
N ARG A 802 44.05 21.88 -6.79
CA ARG A 802 44.85 23.00 -6.25
C ARG A 802 45.00 24.19 -7.19
N ASN A 803 45.04 23.93 -8.51
CA ASN A 803 45.24 24.95 -9.54
C ASN A 803 43.93 25.48 -10.14
N SER A 804 42.77 25.00 -9.72
CA SER A 804 41.48 25.44 -10.24
C SER A 804 40.52 25.97 -9.18
N LEU A 805 40.65 25.52 -7.93
CA LEU A 805 39.73 25.87 -6.85
C LEU A 805 39.84 27.37 -6.49
N ARG A 806 38.70 28.05 -6.48
CA ARG A 806 38.55 29.49 -6.21
C ARG A 806 37.71 29.79 -4.98
N VAL A 807 36.70 28.97 -4.72
CA VAL A 807 35.79 29.06 -3.58
C VAL A 807 35.78 27.72 -2.84
N LEU A 808 36.05 27.75 -1.54
CA LEU A 808 35.92 26.61 -0.65
C LEU A 808 35.05 27.02 0.53
N ASP A 809 33.90 26.36 0.68
CA ASP A 809 32.96 26.54 1.78
C ASP A 809 32.78 25.18 2.48
N LEU A 810 33.26 25.06 3.72
CA LEU A 810 33.37 23.80 4.44
C LEU A 810 32.88 23.93 5.89
N ASP A 811 31.60 23.69 6.09
CA ASP A 811 30.93 23.64 7.39
C ASP A 811 30.79 22.19 7.85
N VAL A 812 31.89 21.65 8.39
CA VAL A 812 31.99 20.29 8.92
C VAL A 812 32.68 20.31 10.27
N ASP A 813 32.37 19.34 11.13
CA ASP A 813 33.12 19.17 12.39
C ASP A 813 34.31 18.22 12.19
N ALA A 814 35.29 18.30 13.09
CA ALA A 814 36.33 17.28 13.19
C ALA A 814 35.69 16.01 13.79
N GLY A 815 35.36 15.04 12.92
CA GLY A 815 34.52 13.90 13.25
C GLY A 815 35.00 13.02 14.41
N ALA A 816 34.01 12.45 15.10
CA ALA A 816 34.12 11.43 16.14
C ALA A 816 34.35 10.02 15.53
N GLY A 817 35.55 9.69 15.06
CA GLY A 817 36.17 8.41 15.41
C GLY A 817 35.92 7.26 14.44
N ALA A 818 36.68 7.23 13.35
CA ALA A 818 37.18 5.99 12.79
C ALA A 818 38.71 6.07 12.73
N ARG A 819 39.41 5.01 13.14
CA ARG A 819 40.87 4.92 13.06
C ARG A 819 41.36 5.37 11.68
N ALA A 820 42.05 6.50 11.60
CA ALA A 820 42.81 6.91 10.41
C ALA A 820 43.83 5.83 9.94
N THR A 821 44.06 4.79 10.74
CA THR A 821 44.92 3.63 10.45
C THR A 821 44.23 2.47 9.76
N ASP A 822 42.89 2.43 9.62
CA ASP A 822 42.19 1.26 9.09
C ASP A 822 41.94 1.32 7.56
N TRP A 823 42.23 2.44 6.88
CA TRP A 823 42.19 2.51 5.40
C TRP A 823 43.46 1.95 4.73
N ASP A 824 44.58 1.84 5.45
CA ASP A 824 45.76 1.12 4.91
C ASP A 824 45.51 -0.40 4.80
N ASN A 825 44.39 -0.90 5.33
CA ASN A 825 44.13 -2.34 5.47
C ASN A 825 43.02 -2.92 4.58
N ASP A 826 42.35 -2.17 3.69
CA ASP A 826 41.59 -2.79 2.59
C ASP A 826 41.19 -1.76 1.51
N ASN A 827 41.55 -2.07 0.26
CA ASN A 827 41.16 -1.39 -0.99
C ASN A 827 41.91 -0.10 -1.38
N ASN A 828 43.23 -0.09 -1.19
CA ASN A 828 44.06 0.56 -2.20
C ASN A 828 43.74 -0.06 -3.57
N TYR A 829 43.58 0.79 -4.60
CA TYR A 829 43.70 0.42 -6.02
C TYR A 829 45.16 0.00 -6.32
N GLU A 830 45.67 -0.96 -5.57
CA GLU A 830 46.87 -1.69 -5.90
C GLU A 830 46.43 -2.92 -6.69
N GLU A 831 47.02 -3.07 -7.88
CA GLU A 831 47.05 -4.31 -8.64
C GLU A 831 47.69 -5.40 -7.76
N GLY A 832 46.92 -5.96 -6.84
CA GLY A 832 47.22 -7.23 -6.22
C GLY A 832 46.87 -8.32 -7.22
N ASP A 833 47.79 -9.27 -7.41
CA ASP A 833 47.60 -10.50 -8.18
C ASP A 833 46.57 -11.44 -7.51
N ASP A 834 45.39 -10.92 -7.18
CA ASP A 834 44.23 -11.67 -6.73
C ASP A 834 43.18 -11.59 -7.84
N ASP A 835 42.89 -12.74 -8.44
CA ASP A 835 41.98 -12.92 -9.55
C ASP A 835 40.51 -12.86 -9.08
N GLY A 836 40.15 -11.75 -8.40
CA GLY A 836 38.84 -11.37 -7.87
C GLY A 836 37.68 -11.28 -8.89
N THR A 837 37.78 -12.03 -9.98
CA THR A 837 36.65 -12.71 -10.58
C THR A 837 36.15 -13.84 -9.67
N ASP A 838 35.30 -13.53 -8.71
CA ASP A 838 34.33 -14.55 -8.28
C ASP A 838 32.98 -13.95 -7.85
N TRP A 839 32.09 -13.93 -8.85
CA TRP A 839 30.64 -14.08 -8.82
C TRP A 839 29.67 -12.92 -9.10
N ASP A 840 29.91 -11.64 -8.76
CA ASP A 840 28.90 -10.58 -9.06
C ASP A 840 29.26 -9.55 -10.13
N MET A 841 30.55 -9.20 -10.31
CA MET A 841 30.93 -8.16 -11.29
C MET A 841 30.80 -8.63 -12.76
N LYS A 842 30.76 -9.94 -13.01
CA LYS A 842 30.64 -10.52 -14.36
C LYS A 842 29.21 -10.39 -14.91
N TYR A 843 28.21 -10.37 -14.03
CA TYR A 843 26.81 -10.22 -14.40
C TYR A 843 26.47 -8.75 -14.75
N GLU A 844 27.02 -7.77 -14.05
CA GLU A 844 26.78 -6.35 -14.35
C GLU A 844 27.47 -5.87 -15.63
N LEU A 845 28.68 -6.38 -15.92
CA LEU A 845 29.44 -6.09 -17.14
C LEU A 845 28.72 -6.52 -18.43
N ASP A 846 27.89 -7.56 -18.36
CA ASP A 846 27.11 -8.04 -19.51
C ASP A 846 25.78 -7.26 -19.68
N SER A 847 25.26 -6.57 -18.65
CA SER A 847 23.99 -5.80 -18.73
C SER A 847 24.14 -4.38 -19.31
N TYR A 848 25.26 -3.69 -19.03
CA TYR A 848 25.50 -2.31 -19.49
C TYR A 848 26.39 -2.19 -20.74
N GLY A 849 26.69 -3.33 -21.36
CA GLY A 849 27.52 -3.42 -22.57
C GLY A 849 29.01 -3.31 -22.27
N ARG A 850 29.77 -4.34 -22.67
CA ARG A 850 31.24 -4.47 -22.50
C ARG A 850 32.08 -3.28 -22.99
N ASP A 851 31.51 -2.33 -23.72
CA ASP A 851 32.22 -1.18 -24.30
C ASP A 851 32.33 0.04 -23.37
N ARG A 852 31.44 0.22 -22.39
CA ARG A 852 31.34 1.47 -21.62
C ARG A 852 32.46 1.65 -20.59
N LEU A 853 32.71 0.61 -19.79
CA LEU A 853 33.87 0.53 -18.89
C LEU A 853 35.18 0.28 -19.64
N ALA A 854 35.14 -0.26 -20.86
CA ALA A 854 36.32 -0.42 -21.70
C ALA A 854 36.86 0.93 -22.21
N LEU A 855 35.98 1.90 -22.45
CA LEU A 855 36.36 3.28 -22.79
C LEU A 855 37.07 3.97 -21.62
N ASP A 856 36.55 3.78 -20.41
CA ASP A 856 37.12 4.34 -19.18
C ASP A 856 38.41 3.63 -18.77
N LYS A 857 38.50 2.29 -18.89
CA LYS A 857 39.76 1.52 -18.73
C LYS A 857 40.84 1.91 -19.74
N LYS A 858 40.49 2.20 -21.00
CA LYS A 858 41.46 2.63 -22.03
C LYS A 858 42.09 3.99 -21.73
N ILE A 859 41.37 4.88 -21.04
CA ILE A 859 41.85 6.21 -20.65
C ILE A 859 42.56 6.15 -19.29
N SER A 860 42.21 5.18 -18.44
CA SER A 860 42.66 5.00 -17.05
C SER A 860 44.11 4.54 -16.84
N THR A 861 44.95 4.46 -17.88
CA THR A 861 46.38 4.19 -17.65
C THR A 861 47.09 5.46 -17.17
N GLY A 862 47.07 5.72 -15.86
CA GLY A 862 48.16 6.49 -15.23
C GLY A 862 47.82 7.63 -14.26
N HIS A 863 46.75 7.59 -13.45
CA HIS A 863 46.57 8.56 -12.35
C HIS A 863 46.55 7.87 -10.97
N LYS A 864 47.73 7.81 -10.33
CA LYS A 864 47.82 7.66 -8.88
C LYS A 864 47.66 9.04 -8.25
N MET A 865 46.76 9.19 -7.28
CA MET A 865 46.67 10.41 -6.48
C MET A 865 47.88 10.50 -5.54
N ASP A 866 48.98 11.07 -6.04
CA ASP A 866 50.18 11.33 -5.26
C ASP A 866 50.04 12.70 -4.59
N SER A 867 49.82 12.73 -3.26
CA SER A 867 49.71 14.00 -2.53
C SER A 867 51.06 14.57 -2.10
N GLY A 868 52.12 13.74 -2.07
CA GLY A 868 53.43 14.10 -1.53
C GLY A 868 53.45 14.68 -0.10
N LYS A 869 52.34 14.62 0.67
CA LYS A 869 52.20 15.22 2.01
C LYS A 869 51.91 14.16 3.07
N GLU A 870 52.54 14.31 4.24
CA GLU A 870 52.21 13.55 5.45
C GLU A 870 50.85 14.04 5.97
N TYR A 871 49.92 13.13 6.17
CA TYR A 871 48.52 13.49 6.39
C TYR A 871 48.17 13.59 7.88
N THR A 872 47.47 14.65 8.24
CA THR A 872 47.01 14.95 9.61
C THR A 872 45.48 14.86 9.70
N PRO A 873 44.88 14.77 10.91
CA PRO A 873 43.41 14.81 11.12
C PRO A 873 42.71 16.12 10.68
N THR A 874 43.42 17.03 10.02
CA THR A 874 42.94 18.34 9.56
C THR A 874 42.94 18.39 8.03
N ILE A 875 42.39 19.45 7.44
CA ILE A 875 42.46 19.67 5.99
C ILE A 875 43.89 19.98 5.49
N GLY A 876 44.85 20.12 6.40
CA GLY A 876 46.23 20.49 6.10
C GLY A 876 46.37 21.94 5.61
N SER A 877 47.57 22.29 5.15
CA SER A 877 47.85 23.64 4.64
C SER A 877 47.21 23.85 3.26
N LEU A 878 46.47 24.95 3.11
CA LEU A 878 45.85 25.41 1.87
C LEU A 878 46.74 26.43 1.11
N ARG A 879 47.97 26.64 1.57
CA ARG A 879 48.88 27.67 1.04
C ARG A 879 49.23 27.43 -0.43
N ASP A 880 49.19 26.18 -0.88
CA ASP A 880 49.51 25.74 -2.24
C ASP A 880 48.32 25.75 -3.22
N PHE A 881 47.23 26.43 -2.86
CA PHE A 881 46.06 26.71 -3.70
C PHE A 881 46.13 28.16 -4.25
N PRO A 882 46.89 28.42 -5.32
CA PRO A 882 47.20 29.79 -5.79
C PRO A 882 46.00 30.59 -6.31
N HIS A 883 44.85 29.94 -6.56
CA HIS A 883 43.64 30.58 -7.08
C HIS A 883 42.51 30.68 -6.06
N LEU A 884 42.71 30.19 -4.83
CA LEU A 884 41.70 30.25 -3.78
C LEU A 884 41.54 31.69 -3.31
N THR A 885 40.35 32.25 -3.51
CA THR A 885 40.01 33.65 -3.22
C THR A 885 38.97 33.76 -2.10
N HIS A 886 38.12 32.75 -1.93
CA HIS A 886 37.07 32.73 -0.91
C HIS A 886 37.19 31.43 -0.10
N LEU A 887 37.30 31.57 1.22
CA LEU A 887 37.35 30.46 2.16
C LEU A 887 36.35 30.69 3.29
N SER A 888 35.37 29.82 3.40
CA SER A 888 34.52 29.68 4.60
C SER A 888 34.79 28.31 5.19
N ILE A 889 35.18 28.23 6.45
CA ILE A 889 35.59 26.94 7.03
C ILE A 889 35.42 26.90 8.55
N GLY A 890 34.99 25.75 9.05
CA GLY A 890 35.04 25.43 10.48
C GLY A 890 36.46 25.55 11.03
N ILE A 891 36.60 26.17 12.19
CA ILE A 891 37.92 26.41 12.79
C ILE A 891 38.66 25.10 13.17
N MET A 892 37.92 24.02 13.43
CA MET A 892 38.47 22.72 13.84
C MET A 892 39.07 21.88 12.71
N PRO A 893 38.41 21.76 11.54
CA PRO A 893 39.05 21.23 10.33
C PRO A 893 40.40 21.86 9.97
N LEU A 894 40.68 23.09 10.42
CA LEU A 894 41.98 23.75 10.23
C LEU A 894 43.02 23.43 11.32
N LEU A 895 42.63 23.40 12.60
CA LEU A 895 43.56 23.50 13.73
C LEU A 895 43.78 22.21 14.55
N GLY A 896 42.89 21.20 14.51
CA GLY A 896 43.14 19.87 15.11
C GLY A 896 42.16 19.39 16.19
N GLU A 897 42.41 18.18 16.72
CA GLU A 897 41.51 17.35 17.56
C GLU A 897 41.27 17.86 19.00
N TYR A 898 40.08 17.53 19.54
CA TYR A 898 39.70 17.58 20.96
C TYR A 898 39.61 16.16 21.57
N ASP A 899 39.47 16.08 22.90
CA ASP A 899 39.30 14.82 23.65
C ASP A 899 38.09 14.02 23.16
N TRP A 900 38.39 12.86 22.58
CA TRP A 900 37.43 11.85 22.11
C TRP A 900 36.41 11.45 23.17
N TRP A 901 36.75 11.52 24.47
CA TRP A 901 35.85 11.17 25.57
C TRP A 901 34.93 12.33 26.00
N LYS A 902 35.18 13.54 25.49
CA LYS A 902 34.38 14.74 25.74
C LYS A 902 34.14 15.52 24.44
N PRO A 903 33.41 14.92 23.47
CA PRO A 903 33.10 15.62 22.24
C PRO A 903 32.39 16.95 22.56
N PRO A 904 32.83 18.07 21.95
CA PRO A 904 32.37 19.41 22.33
C PRO A 904 30.86 19.62 22.17
N PHE A 905 30.17 18.85 21.32
CA PHE A 905 28.72 18.94 21.17
C PHE A 905 27.91 18.32 22.34
N ARG A 906 28.54 17.55 23.25
CA ARG A 906 27.87 16.95 24.43
C ARG A 906 28.19 17.64 25.76
N SER A 907 29.07 18.64 25.80
CA SER A 907 29.38 19.37 27.05
C SER A 907 29.35 20.87 26.85
N LYS A 908 28.90 21.61 27.87
CA LYS A 908 28.63 23.06 27.86
C LYS A 908 29.70 23.92 28.53
N GLU A 909 30.90 23.40 28.76
CA GLU A 909 31.90 24.05 29.62
C GLU A 909 33.17 24.46 28.86
N PRO A 910 33.18 25.66 28.24
CA PRO A 910 34.43 26.32 27.90
C PRO A 910 35.25 26.68 29.17
N PRO A 911 36.59 26.80 29.07
CA PRO A 911 37.37 26.72 27.83
C PRO A 911 37.92 25.32 27.55
N TYR A 912 37.72 24.86 26.32
CA TYR A 912 38.38 23.66 25.78
C TYR A 912 39.77 24.04 25.26
N ARG A 913 40.77 23.18 25.43
CA ARG A 913 42.10 23.32 24.81
C ARG A 913 42.27 22.30 23.70
N LEU A 914 43.10 22.61 22.70
CA LEU A 914 43.50 21.60 21.71
C LEU A 914 44.27 20.48 22.42
N GLU A 915 43.98 19.21 22.12
CA GLU A 915 44.72 18.09 22.73
C GLU A 915 46.19 18.07 22.28
N LYS A 916 46.41 18.47 21.03
CA LYS A 916 47.72 18.59 20.40
C LYS A 916 47.86 20.00 19.84
N HIS A 917 49.05 20.56 19.91
CA HIS A 917 49.32 21.83 19.23
C HIS A 917 49.01 21.71 17.73
N ALA A 918 48.38 22.74 17.18
CA ALA A 918 48.09 22.81 15.76
C ALA A 918 49.37 22.58 14.94
N PRO A 919 49.32 21.74 13.89
CA PRO A 919 50.52 21.35 13.14
C PRO A 919 51.16 22.54 12.40
N PHE A 920 50.41 23.62 12.16
CA PHE A 920 50.86 24.84 11.53
C PHE A 920 50.15 26.07 12.14
N ARG A 921 50.72 27.27 11.96
CA ARG A 921 50.05 28.53 12.36
C ARG A 921 49.03 28.94 11.31
N LEU A 922 47.85 29.40 11.74
CA LEU A 922 46.71 29.70 10.85
C LEU A 922 47.08 30.64 9.70
N VAL A 923 47.76 31.75 10.01
CA VAL A 923 48.19 32.74 9.02
C VAL A 923 49.17 32.19 7.97
N ASP A 924 49.90 31.12 8.28
CA ASP A 924 50.85 30.49 7.38
C ASP A 924 50.22 29.43 6.48
N MET A 925 49.07 28.88 6.88
CA MET A 925 48.31 27.89 6.12
C MET A 925 47.45 28.50 5.01
N LEU A 926 47.07 29.77 5.14
CA LEU A 926 46.19 30.44 4.19
C LEU A 926 46.97 30.89 2.94
N PRO A 927 46.39 30.78 1.73
CA PRO A 927 47.07 31.19 0.51
C PRO A 927 47.09 32.73 0.38
N PRO A 928 48.18 33.33 -0.13
CA PRO A 928 48.27 34.78 -0.35
C PRO A 928 47.22 35.35 -1.33
N SER A 929 46.58 34.50 -2.12
CA SER A 929 45.50 34.86 -3.06
C SER A 929 44.16 35.13 -2.38
N LEU A 930 44.01 34.80 -1.09
CA LEU A 930 42.73 34.87 -0.38
C LEU A 930 42.23 36.32 -0.25
N GLU A 931 40.96 36.54 -0.62
CA GLU A 931 40.28 37.84 -0.55
C GLU A 931 39.20 37.90 0.54
N TYR A 932 38.58 36.75 0.84
CA TYR A 932 37.51 36.57 1.82
C TYR A 932 37.78 35.37 2.72
N LEU A 933 37.64 35.54 4.04
CA LEU A 933 37.72 34.47 5.04
C LEU A 933 36.50 34.52 5.97
N CYS A 934 35.78 33.42 6.11
CA CYS A 934 34.78 33.23 7.15
C CYS A 934 35.18 32.06 8.06
N LEU A 935 35.20 32.29 9.37
CA LEU A 935 35.47 31.27 10.38
C LEU A 935 34.16 30.86 11.06
N TYR A 936 33.66 29.67 10.73
CA TYR A 936 32.46 29.12 11.35
C TYR A 936 32.73 28.71 12.80
N GLY A 937 31.80 29.04 13.70
CA GLY A 937 31.77 28.57 15.09
C GLY A 937 32.79 29.20 16.03
N TYR A 938 33.63 30.14 15.56
CA TYR A 938 34.61 30.81 16.41
C TYR A 938 33.95 31.83 17.35
N THR A 939 34.26 31.73 18.64
CA THR A 939 33.91 32.72 19.65
C THR A 939 35.15 33.06 20.47
N ARG A 940 35.49 34.35 20.56
CA ARG A 940 36.63 34.81 21.35
C ARG A 940 36.45 34.43 22.82
N GLY A 941 37.48 33.82 23.42
CA GLY A 941 37.50 33.41 24.82
C GLY A 941 37.00 31.99 25.11
N GLU A 942 36.43 31.28 24.13
CA GLU A 942 36.02 29.87 24.30
C GLU A 942 37.19 28.90 24.19
N ASN A 943 38.24 29.25 23.45
CA ASN A 943 39.46 28.45 23.30
C ASN A 943 40.68 29.35 23.14
N THR A 944 41.52 29.39 24.18
CA THR A 944 42.71 30.25 24.20
C THR A 944 43.74 29.89 23.15
N ASP A 945 43.86 28.62 22.77
CA ASP A 945 44.83 28.17 21.75
C ASP A 945 44.39 28.64 20.35
N VAL A 946 43.08 28.67 20.09
CA VAL A 946 42.51 29.21 18.86
C VAL A 946 42.58 30.74 18.83
N ASP A 947 42.32 31.41 19.96
CA ASP A 947 42.46 32.86 20.09
C ASP A 947 43.87 33.33 19.73
N GLU A 948 44.92 32.62 20.18
CA GLU A 948 46.31 32.92 19.80
C GLU A 948 46.56 32.84 18.29
N HIS A 949 45.89 31.92 17.59
CA HIS A 949 45.99 31.78 16.15
C HIS A 949 45.25 32.89 15.40
N VAL A 950 44.06 33.29 15.88
CA VAL A 950 43.27 34.39 15.30
C VAL A 950 43.95 35.73 15.55
N ASP A 951 44.49 35.96 16.76
CA ASP A 951 45.23 37.19 17.07
C ASP A 951 46.49 37.33 16.21
N GLU A 952 47.24 36.24 15.99
CA GLU A 952 48.37 36.27 15.07
C GLU A 952 47.94 36.51 13.61
N LEU A 953 46.84 35.91 13.16
CA LEU A 953 46.27 36.17 11.84
C LEU A 953 45.97 37.66 11.67
N LEU A 954 45.28 38.28 12.63
CA LEU A 954 44.95 39.71 12.59
C LEU A 954 46.21 40.60 12.61
N ALA A 955 47.21 40.23 13.42
CA ALA A 955 48.46 40.98 13.50
C ALA A 955 49.31 40.90 12.22
N LYS A 956 49.31 39.75 11.53
CA LYS A 956 50.19 39.48 10.38
C LYS A 956 49.47 39.46 9.03
N LYS A 957 48.15 39.68 8.96
CA LYS A 957 47.37 39.60 7.72
C LYS A 957 47.93 40.50 6.61
N ASN A 958 48.31 41.73 6.94
CA ASN A 958 48.77 42.70 5.94
C ASN A 958 50.11 42.29 5.32
N ASP A 959 50.95 41.56 6.07
CA ASP A 959 52.26 41.11 5.63
C ASP A 959 52.19 39.79 4.85
N LYS A 960 51.35 38.84 5.31
CA LYS A 960 51.31 37.47 4.77
C LYS A 960 50.13 37.19 3.81
N LEU A 961 49.04 37.95 3.92
CA LEU A 961 47.79 37.77 3.16
C LEU A 961 47.33 39.13 2.57
N PRO A 962 48.12 39.73 1.67
CA PRO A 962 47.92 41.11 1.23
C PRO A 962 46.59 41.36 0.49
N ASN A 963 45.94 40.29 0.00
CA ASN A 963 44.67 40.38 -0.72
C ASN A 963 43.43 40.24 0.17
N LEU A 964 43.60 39.85 1.45
CA LEU A 964 42.49 39.53 2.35
C LEU A 964 41.77 40.81 2.81
N LYS A 965 40.58 41.05 2.26
CA LYS A 965 39.79 42.27 2.48
C LYS A 965 38.72 42.07 3.54
N VAL A 966 38.04 40.93 3.51
CA VAL A 966 36.90 40.63 4.37
C VAL A 966 37.25 39.45 5.27
N ILE A 967 37.01 39.62 6.57
CA ILE A 967 37.11 38.54 7.56
C ILE A 967 35.81 38.54 8.37
N GLU A 968 35.06 37.44 8.29
CA GLU A 968 33.81 37.21 9.00
C GLU A 968 33.99 36.09 10.05
N GLY A 969 33.13 36.09 11.06
CA GLY A 969 33.19 35.11 12.15
C GLY A 969 34.11 35.49 13.32
N ILE A 970 34.81 36.65 13.29
CA ILE A 970 35.68 37.11 14.39
C ILE A 970 34.94 37.97 15.41
N ASP A 971 34.33 39.07 14.96
CA ASP A 971 33.64 40.03 15.82
C ASP A 971 32.20 39.58 16.11
N GLU A 972 31.54 39.05 15.08
CA GLU A 972 30.22 38.44 15.16
C GLU A 972 30.36 36.96 14.82
N ARG A 973 29.91 36.09 15.75
CA ARG A 973 29.95 34.64 15.58
C ARG A 973 29.04 34.24 14.42
N VAL A 974 29.61 33.57 13.42
CA VAL A 974 28.83 32.90 12.38
C VAL A 974 28.57 31.48 12.86
N ARG A 975 27.29 31.09 12.86
CA ARG A 975 26.87 29.76 13.31
C ARG A 975 27.52 28.66 12.47
N ASP A 976 27.88 27.56 13.11
CA ASP A 976 28.40 26.36 12.45
C ASP A 976 27.44 25.17 12.64
N ILE A 977 27.81 24.02 12.09
CA ILE A 977 27.02 22.81 12.25
C ILE A 977 26.81 22.38 13.72
N LYS A 978 27.71 22.75 14.64
CA LYS A 978 27.56 22.42 16.06
C LYS A 978 26.37 23.12 16.67
N ASP A 979 26.10 24.36 16.24
CA ASP A 979 24.95 25.10 16.72
C ASP A 979 23.63 24.43 16.30
N ILE A 980 23.57 23.86 15.11
CA ILE A 980 22.38 23.13 14.63
C ILE A 980 22.23 21.80 15.39
N LEU A 981 23.31 21.03 15.55
CA LEU A 981 23.29 19.76 16.29
C LEU A 981 22.98 19.96 17.79
N HIS A 982 23.46 21.05 18.39
CA HIS A 982 23.15 21.40 19.77
C HIS A 982 21.67 21.80 19.94
N ASP A 983 21.12 22.62 19.04
CA ASP A 983 19.70 22.99 19.08
C ASP A 983 18.80 21.73 19.00
N MET A 984 19.16 20.75 18.17
CA MET A 984 18.49 19.43 18.11
C MET A 984 18.57 18.62 19.41
N ALA A 985 19.58 18.83 20.25
CA ALA A 985 19.80 18.06 21.48
C ALA A 985 19.11 18.67 22.72
N VAL A 986 18.63 19.92 22.66
CA VAL A 986 18.02 20.63 23.80
C VAL A 986 16.50 20.70 23.61
N ALA A 987 15.76 20.05 24.51
CA ALA A 987 14.31 19.80 24.43
C ALA A 987 13.37 21.04 24.56
N GLU A 988 13.81 22.25 24.21
CA GLU A 988 13.02 23.49 24.31
C GLU A 988 13.08 24.38 23.05
N VAL A 989 13.32 23.81 21.87
CA VAL A 989 13.20 24.51 20.57
C VAL A 989 11.99 23.98 19.83
N ASP A 990 11.21 24.86 19.19
CA ASP A 990 10.03 24.50 18.41
C ASP A 990 10.39 23.44 17.35
N GLU A 991 9.58 22.39 17.17
CA GLU A 991 9.92 21.28 16.26
C GLU A 991 10.10 21.76 14.81
N ASP A 992 9.46 22.86 14.45
CA ASP A 992 9.57 23.50 13.13
C ASP A 992 10.85 24.34 12.94
N GLU A 993 11.57 24.69 14.01
CA GLU A 993 12.84 25.45 13.96
C GLU A 993 14.09 24.54 13.96
N LEU A 994 13.92 23.24 14.23
CA LEU A 994 15.02 22.27 14.38
C LEU A 994 15.58 21.73 13.06
N TYR A 995 14.90 21.93 11.94
CA TYR A 995 15.20 21.30 10.66
C TYR A 995 15.42 22.35 9.58
N VAL A 996 16.66 22.49 9.12
CA VAL A 996 17.02 23.43 8.05
C VAL A 996 17.16 22.65 6.76
N ARG A 997 16.16 22.72 5.87
CA ARG A 997 16.39 22.48 4.43
C ARG A 997 16.73 23.83 3.79
N GLY A 998 17.61 23.83 2.79
CA GLY A 998 17.93 25.05 2.04
C GLY A 998 16.67 25.67 1.41
N GLU A 999 16.76 26.95 0.99
CA GLU A 999 15.64 27.71 0.40
C GLU A 999 14.68 26.83 -0.42
N ALA A 1000 13.40 26.81 -0.02
CA ALA A 1000 12.37 26.01 -0.66
C ALA A 1000 12.36 26.28 -2.17
N PHE A 1001 12.74 25.28 -2.97
CA PHE A 1001 12.66 25.39 -4.42
C PHE A 1001 11.19 25.58 -4.81
N GLU A 1002 10.91 26.64 -5.59
CA GLU A 1002 9.55 26.96 -6.04
C GLU A 1002 8.99 25.83 -6.92
N SER A 1003 8.17 24.95 -6.36
CA SER A 1003 7.59 23.82 -7.10
C SER A 1003 6.44 24.31 -8.01
N GLY A 1004 6.32 23.71 -9.20
CA GLY A 1004 5.20 23.90 -10.12
C GLY A 1004 5.59 24.19 -11.57
N TRP A 1005 4.60 24.14 -12.46
CA TRP A 1005 4.73 24.50 -13.88
C TRP A 1005 4.75 26.03 -14.07
N LYS A 1006 5.75 26.57 -14.76
CA LYS A 1006 5.82 28.02 -15.09
C LYS A 1006 5.44 28.28 -16.54
N LYS A 1007 4.46 29.17 -16.74
CA LYS A 1007 3.98 29.58 -18.07
C LYS A 1007 4.95 30.56 -18.70
N VAL A 1008 5.10 30.51 -20.02
CA VAL A 1008 5.72 31.62 -20.77
C VAL A 1008 4.74 32.78 -20.76
N GLU A 1009 5.17 33.96 -20.31
CA GLU A 1009 4.36 35.17 -20.47
C GLU A 1009 4.19 35.45 -21.97
N GLU A 1010 2.97 35.32 -22.48
CA GLU A 1010 2.69 35.78 -23.84
C GLU A 1010 2.77 37.31 -23.86
N PRO A 1011 3.40 37.92 -24.88
CA PRO A 1011 3.37 39.37 -25.02
C PRO A 1011 1.91 39.80 -25.03
N LYS A 1012 1.56 40.73 -24.12
CA LYS A 1012 0.21 41.32 -24.05
C LYS A 1012 -0.19 41.75 -25.46
N ARG A 1013 -1.13 41.03 -26.07
CA ARG A 1013 -1.72 41.45 -27.36
C ARG A 1013 -2.51 42.73 -27.09
N ASN A 1014 -2.02 43.84 -27.65
CA ASN A 1014 -2.80 45.08 -27.81
C ASN A 1014 -3.99 44.86 -28.72
#